data_AF-A0A935K5Z4-F1
#
_entry.id   AF-A0A935K5Z4-F1
#
_cell.length_a   1.000
_cell.length_b   1.000
_cell.length_c   1.000
_cell.angle_alpha   90.00
_cell.angle_beta   90.00
_cell.angle_gamma   90.00
#
_symmetry.space_group_name_H-M   'P 1'
#
loop_
_entity.id
_entity.type
_entity.pdbx_description
1 polymer ?
#
loop_
_entity_poly.entity_id
_entity_poly.type
_entity_poly.pdbx_seq_one_letter_code
_entity_poly.pdbx_strand_id
1 'polypeptide(L)'
;MKKLLLFFFLFLVTSFTYSQVEISSRLQQALNKANQNDYIKILVLLRSQVDLATLDQQLYSQKSTLQQRAYQVITALKQNAENTQASLKSYLDEKSESAAVFTYQAFWISNMFVVEAKPQIINELMTRLDVAEMDLDAFLELDRPETVENYIEGTESVEPGVKIINAHLLWAQGITGQGRLVMDIDTGVFPSHPALNFKWRGNHVPSNQAWFDPVGGTTVPSDCDGHGSHTMGTMVGYSPTTGDTVGVAPDAEWIAAKTICTSPHTSNSVAAFQWAIDPDGNPLTISDMPDVISNSWYDPDVTNECSGIYKTTLDAVEAAGIAVVFSAGNNGPGTSTITKPKNINTNDVNVMCTAAIDGALYIGGNTNPIASFSSRGPSLCGGTGSLLIKPEVSAPGVNVRSSGSATGYTVLSGTSMASPHVAGAVALLKQFAPNLTGKQILEALYNTAIDLGAAGEDNNYGRGLIDVYAAFLSLGTADSTAPDPVVDLSAGDPTSKSLTLQWTVPYDSSMNGVTGFDIRFSTSPINDSTTFYNATQLPFTTIPDTAGGMESYLVEGLSFATPYYFSIKAKDVWGNWSPLSNSATGTTLAAPQISVTPSSLHHILNPMDVVVDTITVSNISANPSTLDFSVTLENNTFPEGVISARYIARHNELSDLPEYSLKNYSQEINGVSFDGNGGPDLFGYKWKDSNEPNGPQYVWTDITANPNAVAVTFANGDLDDGYTNAIPLGFNVKFYGTEYSNVYLSTNGFLSFTALSNATYSNAQIPGVAVPNSMVAMFWDDLDGRTQGTVHRLQDGNKFYIQFTNWQKYSGTGSLTFQVVIHQNGKIVVYYNNMNATLNSATVGIENAAGNDGLQVAYNANYVANNLALEFASEPDWLSNNVNSGTLFNGNSVDVELTFHAEDYPVGSYAMDLVVASNDPVSSTVTVPVTMEISIIPVELTSFVANNDRNNVTLNWSTATETNNSGFQVERKLNGANAWTNVSFVSGKGTSTERNNYSYMDKSLAVGKYSYRLKQVDLDGTSEYSPVIEVDVNAPDEYTLYQNYPNPFNPSTTIEYSLPEKAEVIISIYTAIGELVTTLVNGSVEAGYQKATFNASALTSGTYIYQIKAVSSGRTFVDTKKMVLIK
;
A
#
# COMPACT_ATOMS: atom_id res chain seq x y z
N MET A 1 -110.90 -43.34 -2.98
CA MET A 1 -110.24 -42.80 -4.19
C MET A 1 -109.05 -41.96 -3.70
N LYS A 2 -107.82 -42.46 -3.89
CA LYS A 2 -106.82 -41.97 -4.89
C LYS A 2 -106.23 -40.61 -4.48
N LYS A 3 -104.93 -40.38 -4.22
CA LYS A 3 -103.63 -41.07 -4.43
C LYS A 3 -102.67 -40.51 -3.33
N LEU A 4 -101.92 -41.28 -2.53
CA LEU A 4 -100.68 -42.02 -2.81
C LEU A 4 -99.63 -41.21 -3.61
N LEU A 5 -98.55 -40.76 -2.95
CA LEU A 5 -97.27 -40.51 -3.62
C LEU A 5 -96.10 -40.90 -2.71
N LEU A 6 -95.33 -41.85 -3.24
CA LEU A 6 -94.17 -42.53 -2.70
C LEU A 6 -93.05 -41.55 -2.33
N PHE A 7 -92.47 -41.73 -1.14
CA PHE A 7 -91.07 -41.35 -0.88
C PHE A 7 -90.17 -42.42 -1.52
N PHE A 8 -89.57 -42.10 -2.66
CA PHE A 8 -88.49 -42.90 -3.26
C PHE A 8 -87.17 -42.40 -2.66
N PHE A 9 -86.52 -43.22 -1.84
CA PHE A 9 -85.15 -42.98 -1.38
C PHE A 9 -84.22 -43.21 -2.59
N LEU A 10 -83.87 -42.13 -3.28
CA LEU A 10 -82.84 -42.15 -4.31
C LEU A 10 -81.50 -41.97 -3.57
N PHE A 11 -80.83 -43.08 -3.26
CA PHE A 11 -79.41 -43.08 -2.92
C PHE A 11 -78.65 -42.60 -4.17
N LEU A 12 -78.47 -41.28 -4.32
CA LEU A 12 -77.40 -40.76 -5.16
C LEU A 12 -76.11 -41.07 -4.41
N VAL A 13 -75.51 -42.22 -4.72
CA VAL A 13 -74.07 -42.42 -4.49
C VAL A 13 -73.39 -41.45 -5.44
N THR A 14 -73.16 -40.22 -4.97
CA THR A 14 -72.16 -39.33 -5.57
C THR A 14 -70.83 -40.00 -5.31
N SER A 15 -70.36 -40.75 -6.30
CA SER A 15 -68.98 -41.20 -6.39
C SER A 15 -68.12 -39.94 -6.46
N PHE A 16 -67.75 -39.37 -5.31
CA PHE A 16 -66.61 -38.47 -5.25
C PHE A 16 -65.41 -39.32 -5.63
N THR A 17 -65.00 -39.22 -6.90
CA THR A 17 -63.65 -39.62 -7.30
C THR A 17 -62.72 -38.62 -6.63
N TYR A 18 -62.36 -38.88 -5.37
CA TYR A 18 -61.30 -38.15 -4.72
C TYR A 18 -60.03 -38.38 -5.54
N SER A 19 -59.39 -37.28 -5.97
CA SER A 19 -58.08 -37.36 -6.61
C SER A 19 -57.14 -38.09 -5.66
N GLN A 20 -56.43 -39.10 -6.18
CA GLN A 20 -55.39 -39.77 -5.40
C GLN A 20 -54.32 -38.75 -4.97
N VAL A 21 -53.63 -39.04 -3.87
CA VAL A 21 -52.47 -38.26 -3.43
C VAL A 21 -51.43 -38.26 -4.56
N GLU A 22 -50.94 -37.08 -4.91
CA GLU A 22 -49.84 -36.96 -5.87
C GLU A 22 -48.53 -37.36 -5.18
N ILE A 23 -47.77 -38.27 -5.79
CA ILE A 23 -46.52 -38.76 -5.22
C ILE A 23 -45.42 -38.48 -6.23
N SER A 24 -44.38 -37.79 -5.79
CA SER A 24 -43.26 -37.48 -6.66
C SER A 24 -42.52 -38.74 -7.12
N SER A 25 -41.93 -38.66 -8.31
CA SER A 25 -41.16 -39.78 -8.85
C SER A 25 -39.95 -40.14 -7.96
N ARG A 26 -39.30 -39.14 -7.34
CA ARG A 26 -38.18 -39.34 -6.42
C ARG A 26 -38.59 -40.03 -5.13
N LEU A 27 -39.75 -39.69 -4.56
CA LEU A 27 -40.29 -40.40 -3.39
C LEU A 27 -40.63 -41.86 -3.74
N GLN A 28 -41.28 -42.09 -4.89
CA GLN A 28 -41.60 -43.44 -5.33
C GLN A 28 -40.33 -44.30 -5.51
N GLN A 29 -39.25 -43.72 -6.05
CA GLN A 29 -37.96 -44.39 -6.18
C GLN A 29 -37.31 -44.68 -4.82
N ALA A 30 -37.36 -43.74 -3.88
CA ALA A 30 -36.84 -43.95 -2.52
C ALA A 30 -37.56 -45.12 -1.82
N LEU A 31 -38.90 -45.18 -1.92
CA LEU A 31 -39.70 -46.27 -1.37
C LEU A 31 -39.38 -47.62 -1.99
N ASN A 32 -39.16 -47.68 -3.31
CA ASN A 32 -38.81 -48.92 -4.00
C ASN A 32 -37.42 -49.46 -3.61
N LYS A 33 -36.52 -48.59 -3.13
CA LYS A 33 -35.16 -48.95 -2.70
C LYS A 33 -35.06 -49.26 -1.20
N ALA A 34 -35.96 -48.72 -0.39
CA ALA A 34 -35.92 -48.84 1.06
C ALA A 34 -36.36 -50.23 1.57
N ASN A 35 -35.72 -50.70 2.63
CA ASN A 35 -36.20 -51.84 3.41
C ASN A 35 -37.34 -51.40 4.33
N GLN A 36 -38.16 -52.36 4.79
CA GLN A 36 -39.32 -52.07 5.66
C GLN A 36 -38.99 -51.40 7.00
N ASN A 37 -37.72 -51.47 7.44
CA ASN A 37 -37.27 -50.86 8.69
C ASN A 37 -36.50 -49.54 8.49
N ASP A 38 -36.23 -49.14 7.25
CA ASP A 38 -35.53 -47.88 6.96
C ASP A 38 -36.46 -46.71 7.25
N TYR A 39 -35.90 -45.58 7.68
CA TYR A 39 -36.64 -44.32 7.77
C TYR A 39 -36.40 -43.49 6.52
N ILE A 40 -37.47 -42.90 6.00
CA ILE A 40 -37.42 -42.00 4.85
C ILE A 40 -38.05 -40.68 5.29
N LYS A 41 -37.31 -39.58 5.07
CA LYS A 41 -37.76 -38.22 5.36
C LYS A 41 -38.49 -37.65 4.15
N ILE A 42 -39.75 -37.27 4.35
CA ILE A 42 -40.69 -36.87 3.31
C ILE A 42 -41.37 -35.56 3.66
N LEU A 43 -41.86 -34.88 2.63
CA LEU A 43 -42.68 -33.70 2.68
C LEU A 43 -44.12 -34.10 2.39
N VAL A 44 -45.08 -33.65 3.20
CA VAL A 44 -46.50 -33.99 3.09
C VAL A 44 -47.30 -32.70 3.04
N LEU A 45 -47.72 -32.30 1.85
CA LEU A 45 -48.52 -31.10 1.61
C LEU A 45 -50.01 -31.40 1.81
N LEU A 46 -50.69 -30.62 2.66
CA LEU A 46 -52.12 -30.79 2.86
C LEU A 46 -52.94 -30.11 1.75
N ARG A 47 -54.13 -30.67 1.51
CA ARG A 47 -55.05 -30.19 0.47
C ARG A 47 -55.70 -28.85 0.80
N SER A 48 -55.86 -28.53 2.07
CA SER A 48 -56.37 -27.21 2.48
C SER A 48 -55.26 -26.18 2.39
N GLN A 49 -55.33 -25.29 1.41
CA GLN A 49 -54.41 -24.16 1.27
C GLN A 49 -55.18 -22.85 1.34
N VAL A 50 -54.53 -21.78 1.78
CA VAL A 50 -55.10 -20.44 1.71
C VAL A 50 -55.12 -20.01 0.24
N ASP A 51 -56.24 -19.47 -0.23
CA ASP A 51 -56.32 -18.86 -1.56
C ASP A 51 -55.67 -17.48 -1.53
N LEU A 52 -54.34 -17.47 -1.67
CA LEU A 52 -53.51 -16.27 -1.62
C LEU A 52 -53.79 -15.31 -2.77
N ALA A 53 -54.20 -15.81 -3.94
CA ALA A 53 -54.55 -14.96 -5.09
C ALA A 53 -55.81 -14.14 -4.79
N THR A 54 -56.86 -14.78 -4.24
CA THR A 54 -58.06 -14.08 -3.81
C THR A 54 -57.77 -13.10 -2.66
N LEU A 55 -56.95 -13.50 -1.69
CA LEU A 55 -56.57 -12.63 -0.57
C LEU A 55 -55.76 -11.40 -1.04
N ASP A 56 -54.80 -11.59 -1.96
CA ASP A 56 -54.01 -10.50 -2.55
C ASP A 56 -54.91 -9.48 -3.26
N GLN A 57 -55.86 -9.96 -4.08
CA GLN A 57 -56.82 -9.10 -4.77
C GLN A 57 -57.69 -8.31 -3.78
N GLN A 58 -58.14 -8.95 -2.70
CA GLN A 58 -58.91 -8.28 -1.65
C GLN A 58 -58.08 -7.19 -0.96
N LEU A 59 -56.86 -7.51 -0.52
CA LEU A 59 -55.95 -6.57 0.13
C LEU A 59 -55.63 -5.37 -0.75
N TYR A 60 -55.38 -5.60 -2.03
CA TYR A 60 -55.16 -4.55 -3.03
C TYR A 60 -56.39 -3.66 -3.19
N SER A 61 -57.58 -4.25 -3.35
CA SER A 61 -58.85 -3.49 -3.49
C SER A 61 -59.17 -2.63 -2.27
N GLN A 62 -58.75 -3.07 -1.08
CA GLN A 62 -58.91 -2.37 0.19
C GLN A 62 -57.85 -1.29 0.43
N LYS A 63 -56.81 -1.20 -0.42
CA LYS A 63 -55.63 -0.34 -0.22
C LYS A 63 -54.98 -0.59 1.15
N SER A 64 -54.88 -1.86 1.51
CA SER A 64 -54.29 -2.27 2.78
C SER A 64 -52.85 -1.80 2.87
N THR A 65 -52.45 -1.27 4.03
CA THR A 65 -51.04 -0.99 4.32
C THR A 65 -50.22 -2.28 4.31
N LEU A 66 -48.91 -2.18 4.13
CA LEU A 66 -48.00 -3.34 4.19
C LEU A 66 -48.16 -4.12 5.50
N GLN A 67 -48.29 -3.41 6.63
CA GLN A 67 -48.56 -4.01 7.95
C GLN A 67 -49.85 -4.83 7.98
N GLN A 68 -50.94 -4.29 7.44
CA GLN A 68 -52.23 -5.00 7.41
C GLN A 68 -52.16 -6.22 6.50
N ARG A 69 -51.48 -6.11 5.35
CA ARG A 69 -51.23 -7.22 4.42
C ARG A 69 -50.47 -8.35 5.12
N ALA A 70 -49.30 -8.06 5.68
CA ALA A 70 -48.47 -9.06 6.34
C ALA A 70 -49.25 -9.77 7.45
N TYR A 71 -49.90 -9.00 8.33
CA TYR A 71 -50.72 -9.55 9.41
C TYR A 71 -51.84 -10.48 8.89
N GLN A 72 -52.61 -10.04 7.89
CA GLN A 72 -53.72 -10.85 7.35
C GLN A 72 -53.23 -12.12 6.66
N VAL A 73 -52.14 -12.06 5.91
CA VAL A 73 -51.55 -13.24 5.25
C VAL A 73 -51.03 -14.23 6.28
N ILE A 74 -50.18 -13.78 7.22
CA ILE A 74 -49.56 -14.66 8.23
C ILE A 74 -50.65 -15.30 9.10
N THR A 75 -51.63 -14.53 9.57
CA THR A 75 -52.71 -15.07 10.41
C THR A 75 -53.64 -16.01 9.63
N ALA A 76 -53.92 -15.75 8.35
CA ALA A 76 -54.69 -16.68 7.53
C ALA A 76 -53.97 -18.03 7.35
N LEU A 77 -52.66 -18.01 7.11
CA LEU A 77 -51.83 -19.21 6.97
C LEU A 77 -51.78 -20.01 8.29
N LYS A 78 -51.47 -19.34 9.40
CA LYS A 78 -51.49 -19.95 10.75
C LYS A 78 -52.85 -20.56 11.09
N GLN A 79 -53.94 -19.82 10.86
CA GLN A 79 -55.29 -20.28 11.15
C GLN A 79 -55.71 -21.48 10.28
N ASN A 80 -55.34 -21.49 9.00
CA ASN A 80 -55.58 -22.64 8.12
C ASN A 80 -54.83 -23.89 8.62
N ALA A 81 -53.57 -23.73 9.01
CA ALA A 81 -52.78 -24.83 9.58
C ALA A 81 -53.40 -25.36 10.88
N GLU A 82 -53.70 -24.49 11.85
CA GLU A 82 -54.35 -24.87 13.12
C GLU A 82 -55.66 -25.65 12.90
N ASN A 83 -56.48 -25.23 11.93
CA ASN A 83 -57.77 -25.85 11.67
C ASN A 83 -57.69 -27.21 10.97
N THR A 84 -56.60 -27.49 10.26
CA THR A 84 -56.54 -28.62 9.30
C THR A 84 -55.48 -29.65 9.64
N GLN A 85 -54.44 -29.28 10.40
CA GLN A 85 -53.34 -30.17 10.75
C GLN A 85 -53.66 -31.14 11.90
N ALA A 86 -54.68 -30.85 12.72
CA ALA A 86 -54.97 -31.59 13.96
C ALA A 86 -55.15 -33.12 13.74
N SER A 87 -55.83 -33.51 12.66
CA SER A 87 -56.09 -34.91 12.32
C SER A 87 -54.81 -35.67 11.98
N LEU A 88 -53.97 -35.11 11.11
CA LEU A 88 -52.70 -35.74 10.74
C LEU A 88 -51.71 -35.73 11.90
N LYS A 89 -51.65 -34.62 12.66
CA LYS A 89 -50.80 -34.52 13.85
C LYS A 89 -51.10 -35.63 14.86
N SER A 90 -52.38 -35.83 15.20
CA SER A 90 -52.80 -36.88 16.15
C SER A 90 -52.42 -38.28 15.66
N TYR A 91 -52.53 -38.53 14.35
CA TYR A 91 -52.10 -39.79 13.74
C TYR A 91 -50.57 -39.97 13.82
N LEU A 92 -49.79 -38.93 13.53
CA LEU A 92 -48.33 -39.01 13.61
C LEU A 92 -47.85 -39.21 15.05
N ASP A 93 -48.46 -38.53 16.03
CA ASP A 93 -48.20 -38.75 17.46
C ASP A 93 -48.39 -40.21 17.87
N GLU A 94 -49.52 -40.83 17.48
CA GLU A 94 -49.79 -42.25 17.72
C GLU A 94 -48.70 -43.15 17.09
N LYS A 95 -48.27 -42.85 15.86
CA LYS A 95 -47.25 -43.65 15.17
C LYS A 95 -45.84 -43.43 15.71
N SER A 96 -45.54 -42.28 16.29
CA SER A 96 -44.29 -42.02 17.00
C SER A 96 -44.14 -42.88 18.26
N GLU A 97 -45.22 -43.14 19.02
CA GLU A 97 -45.18 -44.05 20.18
C GLU A 97 -44.75 -45.48 19.81
N SER A 98 -45.07 -45.92 18.59
CA SER A 98 -44.69 -47.23 18.05
C SER A 98 -43.33 -47.27 17.35
N ALA A 99 -42.58 -46.16 17.35
CA ALA A 99 -41.35 -45.96 16.57
C ALA A 99 -41.54 -46.20 15.05
N ALA A 100 -42.76 -46.10 14.53
CA ALA A 100 -43.03 -46.19 13.09
C ALA A 100 -42.80 -44.84 12.38
N VAL A 101 -42.96 -43.74 13.12
CA VAL A 101 -42.48 -42.39 12.79
C VAL A 101 -41.33 -42.06 13.72
N PHE A 102 -40.18 -41.66 13.16
CA PHE A 102 -39.01 -41.25 13.94
C PHE A 102 -39.16 -39.82 14.45
N THR A 103 -39.48 -38.88 13.55
CA THR A 103 -39.75 -37.49 13.89
C THR A 103 -40.71 -36.87 12.88
N TYR A 104 -41.39 -35.80 13.27
CA TYR A 104 -42.13 -34.96 12.33
C TYR A 104 -42.14 -33.51 12.79
N GLN A 105 -42.27 -32.59 11.83
CA GLN A 105 -42.39 -31.16 12.06
C GLN A 105 -43.53 -30.59 11.20
N ALA A 106 -44.34 -29.72 11.78
CA ALA A 106 -45.43 -29.05 11.08
C ALA A 106 -45.01 -27.63 10.65
N PHE A 107 -45.45 -27.21 9.46
CA PHE A 107 -45.25 -25.89 8.89
C PHE A 107 -46.59 -25.26 8.54
N TRP A 108 -46.77 -24.01 8.93
CA TRP A 108 -47.99 -23.26 8.66
C TRP A 108 -47.90 -22.46 7.36
N ILE A 109 -46.70 -22.07 6.91
CA ILE A 109 -46.52 -21.25 5.69
C ILE A 109 -47.11 -21.88 4.43
N SER A 110 -46.99 -23.20 4.30
CA SER A 110 -47.50 -23.99 3.17
C SER A 110 -48.44 -25.11 3.62
N ASN A 111 -48.94 -25.04 4.86
CA ASN A 111 -49.78 -26.04 5.51
C ASN A 111 -49.31 -27.49 5.22
N MET A 112 -48.12 -27.83 5.70
CA MET A 112 -47.46 -29.10 5.39
C MET A 112 -46.78 -29.70 6.61
N PHE A 113 -46.36 -30.96 6.47
CA PHE A 113 -45.51 -31.66 7.42
C PHE A 113 -44.22 -32.13 6.76
N VAL A 114 -43.13 -32.11 7.52
CA VAL A 114 -41.95 -32.93 7.25
C VAL A 114 -42.05 -34.14 8.17
N VAL A 115 -41.99 -35.34 7.61
CA VAL A 115 -42.20 -36.60 8.35
C VAL A 115 -41.06 -37.55 8.02
N GLU A 116 -40.36 -38.05 9.03
CA GLU A 116 -39.39 -39.14 8.88
C GLU A 116 -40.01 -40.44 9.41
N ALA A 117 -40.34 -41.36 8.51
CA ALA A 117 -41.14 -42.53 8.85
C ALA A 117 -40.76 -43.77 8.03
N LYS A 118 -41.21 -44.94 8.50
CA LYS A 118 -41.03 -46.22 7.80
C LYS A 118 -41.90 -46.30 6.54
N PRO A 119 -41.51 -47.08 5.51
CA PRO A 119 -42.29 -47.26 4.28
C PRO A 119 -43.76 -47.61 4.50
N GLN A 120 -44.08 -48.40 5.53
CA GLN A 120 -45.47 -48.71 5.87
C GLN A 120 -46.29 -47.45 6.16
N ILE A 121 -45.78 -46.55 6.99
CA ILE A 121 -46.49 -45.32 7.35
C ILE A 121 -46.63 -44.39 6.14
N ILE A 122 -45.59 -44.32 5.31
CA ILE A 122 -45.63 -43.52 4.08
C ILE A 122 -46.73 -44.03 3.15
N ASN A 123 -46.87 -45.35 2.97
CA ASN A 123 -47.98 -45.93 2.20
C ASN A 123 -49.35 -45.66 2.84
N GLU A 124 -49.46 -45.62 4.17
CA GLU A 124 -50.70 -45.23 4.85
C GLU A 124 -51.05 -43.75 4.57
N LEU A 125 -50.07 -42.86 4.61
CA LEU A 125 -50.24 -41.43 4.31
C LEU A 125 -50.74 -41.19 2.87
N MET A 126 -50.31 -42.00 1.90
CA MET A 126 -50.78 -41.93 0.51
C MET A 126 -52.28 -42.21 0.33
N THR A 127 -52.94 -42.79 1.33
CA THR A 127 -54.37 -43.09 1.29
C THR A 127 -55.24 -42.03 1.96
N ARG A 128 -54.63 -41.03 2.58
CA ARG A 128 -55.35 -40.00 3.33
C ARG A 128 -56.00 -38.96 2.41
N LEU A 129 -57.24 -38.57 2.73
CA LEU A 129 -58.01 -37.61 1.93
C LEU A 129 -57.57 -36.15 2.13
N ASP A 130 -56.98 -35.84 3.29
CA ASP A 130 -56.49 -34.51 3.65
C ASP A 130 -55.10 -34.19 3.05
N VAL A 131 -54.39 -35.20 2.55
CA VAL A 131 -53.10 -35.04 1.86
C VAL A 131 -53.35 -34.73 0.38
N ALA A 132 -52.66 -33.73 -0.15
CA ALA A 132 -52.67 -33.39 -1.57
C ALA A 132 -51.49 -34.02 -2.30
N GLU A 133 -50.29 -33.82 -1.78
CA GLU A 133 -49.04 -34.20 -2.42
C GLU A 133 -48.03 -34.69 -1.38
N MET A 134 -47.22 -35.66 -1.79
CA MET A 134 -46.09 -36.17 -1.02
C MET A 134 -44.84 -36.18 -1.87
N ASP A 135 -43.76 -35.65 -1.29
CA ASP A 135 -42.44 -35.60 -1.94
C ASP A 135 -41.35 -36.07 -0.97
N LEU A 136 -40.16 -36.36 -1.51
CA LEU A 136 -38.97 -36.62 -0.70
C LEU A 136 -38.44 -35.30 -0.15
N ASP A 137 -37.97 -35.29 1.09
CA ASP A 137 -37.18 -34.17 1.61
C ASP A 137 -35.79 -34.21 0.95
N ALA A 138 -35.70 -33.63 -0.25
CA ALA A 138 -34.57 -33.80 -1.15
C ALA A 138 -33.42 -32.84 -0.85
N PHE A 139 -32.23 -33.22 -1.35
CA PHE A 139 -31.04 -32.39 -1.25
C PHE A 139 -31.13 -31.17 -2.17
N LEU A 140 -30.66 -30.03 -1.69
CA LEU A 140 -30.48 -28.79 -2.44
C LEU A 140 -29.01 -28.61 -2.80
N GLU A 141 -28.76 -27.91 -3.90
CA GLU A 141 -27.42 -27.60 -4.40
C GLU A 141 -27.26 -26.10 -4.64
N LEU A 142 -26.02 -25.61 -4.57
CA LEU A 142 -25.70 -24.22 -4.93
C LEU A 142 -25.67 -24.08 -6.46
N ASP A 143 -26.12 -22.93 -6.98
CA ASP A 143 -25.75 -22.54 -8.34
C ASP A 143 -24.29 -22.10 -8.34
N ARG A 144 -23.39 -23.09 -8.39
CA ARG A 144 -21.95 -22.90 -8.23
C ARG A 144 -21.44 -21.87 -9.24
N PRO A 145 -20.87 -20.75 -8.78
CA PRO A 145 -20.24 -19.78 -9.67
C PRO A 145 -18.86 -20.29 -10.13
N GLU A 146 -18.39 -19.73 -11.23
CA GLU A 146 -17.00 -19.87 -11.66
C GLU A 146 -16.11 -18.96 -10.80
N THR A 147 -15.02 -19.53 -10.29
CA THR A 147 -13.96 -18.77 -9.62
C THR A 147 -13.03 -18.17 -10.66
N VAL A 148 -12.72 -16.89 -10.52
CA VAL A 148 -11.77 -16.23 -11.41
C VAL A 148 -10.36 -16.44 -10.89
N GLU A 149 -9.59 -17.28 -11.57
CA GLU A 149 -8.16 -17.43 -11.30
C GLU A 149 -7.43 -16.14 -11.70
N ASN A 150 -6.57 -15.63 -10.81
CA ASN A 150 -5.75 -14.42 -11.03
C ASN A 150 -6.51 -13.09 -11.02
N TYR A 151 -7.54 -12.94 -10.17
CA TYR A 151 -8.05 -11.61 -9.85
C TYR A 151 -7.04 -10.83 -9.00
N ILE A 152 -6.51 -9.73 -9.55
CA ILE A 152 -5.76 -8.72 -8.79
C ILE A 152 -6.80 -7.81 -8.15
N GLU A 153 -6.76 -7.70 -6.82
CA GLU A 153 -7.70 -6.84 -6.08
C GLU A 153 -7.53 -5.39 -6.52
N GLY A 154 -8.52 -4.89 -7.27
CA GLY A 154 -8.55 -3.53 -7.78
C GLY A 154 -8.93 -2.53 -6.69
N THR A 155 -8.32 -1.35 -6.74
CA THR A 155 -8.56 -0.22 -5.83
C THR A 155 -9.78 0.61 -6.24
N GLU A 156 -10.87 0.00 -6.72
CA GLU A 156 -12.12 0.75 -6.88
C GLU A 156 -12.83 0.82 -5.52
N SER A 157 -13.16 2.04 -5.07
CA SER A 157 -13.93 2.23 -3.83
C SER A 157 -15.41 1.88 -3.99
N VAL A 158 -15.89 1.70 -5.22
CA VAL A 158 -17.28 1.34 -5.55
C VAL A 158 -17.26 0.34 -6.69
N GLU A 159 -17.80 -0.85 -6.44
CA GLU A 159 -17.85 -1.94 -7.41
C GLU A 159 -18.56 -1.52 -8.73
N PRO A 160 -17.97 -1.79 -9.92
CA PRO A 160 -18.55 -1.38 -11.20
C PRO A 160 -19.98 -1.87 -11.44
N GLY A 161 -20.34 -3.06 -10.96
CA GLY A 161 -21.69 -3.60 -11.06
C GLY A 161 -22.76 -2.67 -10.47
N VAL A 162 -22.42 -1.97 -9.38
CA VAL A 162 -23.30 -1.00 -8.73
C VAL A 162 -23.51 0.25 -9.60
N LYS A 163 -22.48 0.67 -10.32
CA LYS A 163 -22.57 1.81 -11.26
C LYS A 163 -23.39 1.45 -12.49
N ILE A 164 -23.21 0.23 -13.02
CA ILE A 164 -23.89 -0.27 -14.22
C ILE A 164 -25.42 -0.28 -14.06
N ILE A 165 -25.91 -0.64 -12.87
CA ILE A 165 -27.35 -0.65 -12.58
C ILE A 165 -27.87 0.72 -12.11
N ASN A 166 -27.06 1.78 -12.17
CA ASN A 166 -27.38 3.13 -11.71
C ASN A 166 -27.74 3.26 -10.21
N ALA A 167 -27.35 2.31 -9.37
CA ALA A 167 -27.63 2.37 -7.92
C ALA A 167 -26.89 3.52 -7.22
N HIS A 168 -25.65 3.80 -7.62
CA HIS A 168 -24.87 4.93 -7.10
C HIS A 168 -25.56 6.30 -7.26
N LEU A 169 -26.45 6.45 -8.25
CA LEU A 169 -27.22 7.70 -8.43
C LEU A 169 -28.20 7.92 -7.28
N LEU A 170 -28.74 6.85 -6.67
CA LEU A 170 -29.60 6.94 -5.48
C LEU A 170 -28.78 7.32 -4.25
N TRP A 171 -27.54 6.85 -4.14
CA TRP A 171 -26.65 7.24 -3.03
C TRP A 171 -26.35 8.74 -3.06
N ALA A 172 -26.19 9.30 -4.26
CA ALA A 172 -26.07 10.75 -4.44
C ALA A 172 -27.34 11.52 -4.01
N GLN A 173 -28.48 10.82 -3.87
CA GLN A 173 -29.72 11.33 -3.27
C GLN A 173 -29.84 11.01 -1.77
N GLY A 174 -28.82 10.47 -1.10
CA GLY A 174 -28.93 10.03 0.29
C GLY A 174 -29.79 8.77 0.50
N ILE A 175 -30.14 8.06 -0.58
CA ILE A 175 -30.86 6.78 -0.51
C ILE A 175 -29.81 5.66 -0.59
N THR A 176 -29.45 5.09 0.55
CA THR A 176 -28.35 4.11 0.71
C THR A 176 -28.81 2.75 1.23
N GLY A 177 -30.12 2.55 1.42
CA GLY A 177 -30.73 1.35 2.01
C GLY A 177 -31.01 1.50 3.51
N GLN A 178 -30.77 2.67 4.10
CA GLN A 178 -30.90 2.89 5.52
C GLN A 178 -32.29 2.53 6.06
N GLY A 179 -32.31 1.77 7.16
CA GLY A 179 -33.54 1.33 7.83
C GLY A 179 -34.32 0.25 7.06
N ARG A 180 -33.68 -0.39 6.08
CA ARG A 180 -34.21 -1.54 5.33
C ARG A 180 -33.49 -2.81 5.73
N LEU A 181 -34.16 -3.93 5.53
CA LEU A 181 -33.67 -5.24 5.93
C LEU A 181 -33.63 -6.18 4.73
N VAL A 182 -32.48 -6.81 4.49
CA VAL A 182 -32.34 -7.85 3.46
C VAL A 182 -32.05 -9.21 4.09
N MET A 183 -32.32 -10.26 3.34
CA MET A 183 -32.03 -11.63 3.76
C MET A 183 -31.38 -12.45 2.63
N ASP A 184 -30.40 -13.28 2.99
CA ASP A 184 -30.02 -14.44 2.18
C ASP A 184 -30.54 -15.75 2.77
N ILE A 185 -30.77 -16.72 1.89
CA ILE A 185 -30.84 -18.14 2.22
C ILE A 185 -29.73 -18.82 1.43
N ASP A 186 -28.59 -19.07 2.06
CA ASP A 186 -27.37 -19.52 1.38
C ASP A 186 -26.46 -20.39 2.30
N THR A 187 -25.15 -20.39 2.07
CA THR A 187 -24.13 -21.08 2.88
C THR A 187 -23.83 -20.39 4.21
N GLY A 188 -24.46 -19.23 4.47
CA GLY A 188 -24.27 -18.41 5.65
C GLY A 188 -23.42 -17.17 5.38
N VAL A 189 -23.09 -16.42 6.44
CA VAL A 189 -22.38 -15.14 6.33
C VAL A 189 -21.26 -15.07 7.35
N PHE A 190 -20.07 -14.60 6.93
CA PHE A 190 -18.95 -14.36 7.83
C PHE A 190 -19.22 -13.16 8.76
N PRO A 191 -19.35 -13.36 10.08
CA PRO A 191 -19.80 -12.31 11.01
C PRO A 191 -18.77 -11.21 11.22
N SER A 192 -17.49 -11.50 10.99
CA SER A 192 -16.38 -10.59 11.26
C SER A 192 -15.93 -9.79 10.05
N HIS A 193 -16.52 -10.00 8.87
CA HIS A 193 -16.08 -9.32 7.66
C HIS A 193 -16.26 -7.79 7.81
N PRO A 194 -15.23 -6.96 7.57
CA PRO A 194 -15.30 -5.51 7.81
C PRO A 194 -16.43 -4.81 7.06
N ALA A 195 -16.84 -5.34 5.91
CA ALA A 195 -17.93 -4.80 5.10
C ALA A 195 -19.33 -5.21 5.56
N LEU A 196 -19.46 -6.21 6.45
CA LEU A 196 -20.74 -6.81 6.82
C LEU A 196 -21.05 -6.71 8.32
N ASN A 197 -20.04 -6.76 9.18
CA ASN A 197 -20.20 -6.94 10.63
C ASN A 197 -21.07 -5.85 11.29
N PHE A 198 -20.94 -4.59 10.87
CA PHE A 198 -21.66 -3.45 11.43
C PHE A 198 -23.14 -3.42 11.04
N LYS A 199 -23.49 -4.07 9.91
CA LYS A 199 -24.84 -4.10 9.35
C LYS A 199 -25.61 -5.36 9.73
N TRP A 200 -25.00 -6.26 10.49
CA TRP A 200 -25.72 -7.42 11.01
C TRP A 200 -26.78 -6.99 12.03
N ARG A 201 -28.04 -7.33 11.78
CA ARG A 201 -29.16 -6.95 12.65
C ARG A 201 -29.04 -7.52 14.07
N GLY A 202 -28.34 -8.64 14.24
CA GLY A 202 -28.11 -9.27 15.55
C GLY A 202 -27.29 -8.42 16.53
N ASN A 203 -26.71 -7.32 16.07
CA ASN A 203 -26.11 -6.30 16.94
C ASN A 203 -27.16 -5.51 17.76
N HIS A 204 -28.43 -5.56 17.36
CA HIS A 204 -29.51 -4.75 17.94
C HIS A 204 -30.70 -5.59 18.43
N VAL A 205 -30.83 -6.84 17.97
CA VAL A 205 -31.92 -7.75 18.34
C VAL A 205 -31.37 -9.11 18.80
N PRO A 206 -32.14 -9.93 19.53
CA PRO A 206 -31.75 -11.30 19.85
C PRO A 206 -31.30 -12.08 18.62
N SER A 207 -30.21 -12.85 18.72
CA SER A 207 -29.64 -13.51 17.53
C SER A 207 -30.60 -14.45 16.81
N ASN A 208 -31.58 -15.05 17.50
CA ASN A 208 -32.59 -15.91 16.88
C ASN A 208 -33.61 -15.14 16.00
N GLN A 209 -33.60 -13.81 16.05
CA GLN A 209 -34.36 -12.92 15.16
C GLN A 209 -33.50 -12.42 13.98
N ALA A 210 -32.19 -12.70 13.96
CA ALA A 210 -31.27 -12.22 12.94
C ALA A 210 -30.44 -13.31 12.23
N TRP A 211 -30.42 -14.52 12.78
CA TRP A 211 -29.65 -15.64 12.27
C TRP A 211 -30.43 -16.94 12.47
N PHE A 212 -30.61 -17.68 11.38
CA PHE A 212 -31.34 -18.95 11.39
C PHE A 212 -30.47 -20.09 10.85
N ASP A 213 -30.09 -21.01 11.74
CA ASP A 213 -29.33 -22.22 11.39
C ASP A 213 -30.14 -23.47 11.79
N PRO A 214 -31.03 -23.97 10.91
CA PRO A 214 -31.93 -25.07 11.24
C PRO A 214 -31.22 -26.41 11.45
N VAL A 215 -29.95 -26.52 11.03
CA VAL A 215 -29.18 -27.78 11.09
C VAL A 215 -28.16 -27.75 12.23
N GLY A 216 -27.30 -26.73 12.25
CA GLY A 216 -26.24 -26.59 13.23
C GLY A 216 -26.68 -25.96 14.55
N GLY A 217 -27.82 -25.25 14.57
CA GLY A 217 -28.33 -24.56 15.75
C GLY A 217 -27.40 -23.46 16.27
N THR A 218 -26.51 -22.93 15.41
CA THR A 218 -25.61 -21.86 15.80
C THR A 218 -26.40 -20.59 16.11
N THR A 219 -25.95 -19.85 17.13
CA THR A 219 -26.54 -18.57 17.55
C THR A 219 -25.67 -17.38 17.18
N VAL A 220 -24.73 -17.57 16.26
CA VAL A 220 -23.86 -16.54 15.70
C VAL A 220 -23.65 -16.85 14.23
N PRO A 221 -23.55 -15.83 13.34
CA PRO A 221 -23.36 -16.07 11.93
C PRO A 221 -22.10 -16.87 11.66
N SER A 222 -22.17 -17.74 10.66
CA SER A 222 -21.02 -18.47 10.15
C SER A 222 -21.29 -18.91 8.72
N ASP A 223 -20.27 -18.85 7.88
CA ASP A 223 -20.34 -19.35 6.51
C ASP A 223 -19.46 -20.60 6.37
N CYS A 224 -19.94 -21.61 5.65
CA CYS A 224 -19.20 -22.85 5.39
C CYS A 224 -18.46 -22.87 4.04
N ASP A 225 -18.72 -21.89 3.16
CA ASP A 225 -18.25 -21.92 1.76
C ASP A 225 -17.68 -20.55 1.33
N GLY A 226 -18.28 -19.45 1.77
CA GLY A 226 -17.95 -18.08 1.35
C GLY A 226 -18.93 -17.52 0.30
N HIS A 227 -19.72 -18.39 -0.32
CA HIS A 227 -20.72 -18.01 -1.32
C HIS A 227 -21.80 -17.08 -0.76
N GLY A 228 -22.43 -17.44 0.36
CA GLY A 228 -23.43 -16.59 1.03
C GLY A 228 -22.86 -15.25 1.49
N SER A 229 -21.63 -15.24 2.00
CA SER A 229 -20.95 -13.97 2.32
C SER A 229 -20.76 -13.08 1.10
N HIS A 230 -20.49 -13.66 -0.07
CA HIS A 230 -20.32 -12.91 -1.32
C HIS A 230 -21.65 -12.33 -1.84
N THR A 231 -22.72 -13.13 -1.80
CA THR A 231 -24.06 -12.65 -2.18
C THR A 231 -24.55 -11.57 -1.22
N MET A 232 -24.36 -11.76 0.09
CA MET A 232 -24.66 -10.75 1.11
C MET A 232 -23.85 -9.46 0.92
N GLY A 233 -22.55 -9.58 0.64
CA GLY A 233 -21.70 -8.45 0.32
C GLY A 233 -22.19 -7.65 -0.88
N THR A 234 -22.68 -8.32 -1.92
CA THR A 234 -23.20 -7.66 -3.11
C THR A 234 -24.50 -6.90 -2.81
N MET A 235 -25.27 -7.34 -1.81
CA MET A 235 -26.44 -6.61 -1.33
C MET A 235 -26.06 -5.39 -0.47
N VAL A 236 -25.18 -5.54 0.52
CA VAL A 236 -25.00 -4.52 1.61
C VAL A 236 -23.56 -4.19 2.00
N GLY A 237 -22.55 -4.75 1.33
CA GLY A 237 -21.15 -4.62 1.72
C GLY A 237 -20.61 -3.19 1.66
N TYR A 238 -20.23 -2.65 2.82
CA TYR A 238 -19.56 -1.37 2.96
C TYR A 238 -18.55 -1.38 4.11
N SER A 239 -17.29 -1.05 3.81
CA SER A 239 -16.20 -0.96 4.79
C SER A 239 -16.04 0.50 5.25
N PRO A 240 -16.45 0.86 6.49
CA PRO A 240 -16.28 2.22 7.00
C PRO A 240 -14.81 2.60 7.22
N THR A 241 -13.92 1.60 7.36
CA THR A 241 -12.48 1.81 7.59
C THR A 241 -11.76 2.25 6.32
N THR A 242 -12.18 1.74 5.16
CA THR A 242 -11.53 2.01 3.87
C THR A 242 -12.38 2.86 2.92
N GLY A 243 -13.67 3.04 3.22
CA GLY A 243 -14.63 3.67 2.32
C GLY A 243 -15.03 2.78 1.13
N ASP A 244 -14.60 1.52 1.11
CA ASP A 244 -14.85 0.57 0.02
C ASP A 244 -16.28 0.02 0.06
N THR A 245 -16.94 -0.01 -1.11
CA THR A 245 -18.35 -0.34 -1.27
C THR A 245 -18.54 -1.37 -2.37
N VAL A 246 -18.92 -2.58 -1.99
CA VAL A 246 -19.30 -3.66 -2.92
C VAL A 246 -20.80 -3.91 -2.95
N GLY A 247 -21.51 -3.41 -1.94
CA GLY A 247 -22.96 -3.55 -1.81
C GLY A 247 -23.73 -2.51 -2.58
N VAL A 248 -24.87 -2.90 -3.13
CA VAL A 248 -25.84 -1.98 -3.77
C VAL A 248 -26.54 -1.10 -2.73
N ALA A 249 -26.89 -1.64 -1.56
CA ALA A 249 -27.56 -0.95 -0.46
C ALA A 249 -26.66 -0.92 0.81
N PRO A 250 -25.58 -0.12 0.80
CA PRO A 250 -24.52 -0.18 1.82
C PRO A 250 -24.98 0.12 3.25
N ASP A 251 -26.13 0.78 3.44
CA ASP A 251 -26.68 1.10 4.76
C ASP A 251 -27.85 0.22 5.21
N ALA A 252 -28.28 -0.75 4.39
CA ALA A 252 -29.28 -1.72 4.81
C ALA A 252 -28.71 -2.68 5.86
N GLU A 253 -29.57 -3.13 6.77
CA GLU A 253 -29.24 -4.23 7.69
C GLU A 253 -29.45 -5.57 7.00
N TRP A 254 -28.83 -6.62 7.55
CA TRP A 254 -29.04 -7.99 7.08
C TRP A 254 -29.37 -9.00 8.17
N ILE A 255 -30.19 -9.97 7.79
CA ILE A 255 -30.39 -11.27 8.45
C ILE A 255 -30.03 -12.39 7.46
N ALA A 256 -29.80 -13.61 7.93
CA ALA A 256 -29.47 -14.72 7.03
C ALA A 256 -29.91 -16.08 7.58
N ALA A 257 -30.17 -17.01 6.67
CA ALA A 257 -30.44 -18.40 7.00
C ALA A 257 -29.44 -19.34 6.32
N LYS A 258 -28.71 -20.11 7.15
CA LYS A 258 -27.71 -21.08 6.70
C LYS A 258 -28.37 -22.42 6.37
N THR A 259 -28.90 -22.57 5.17
CA THR A 259 -29.61 -23.79 4.77
C THR A 259 -28.78 -24.71 3.88
N ILE A 260 -27.71 -24.23 3.24
CA ILE A 260 -27.05 -24.98 2.16
C ILE A 260 -25.82 -25.82 2.59
N CYS A 261 -25.37 -25.72 3.85
CA CYS A 261 -24.10 -26.33 4.28
C CYS A 261 -24.13 -27.84 4.54
N THR A 262 -24.48 -28.27 5.77
CA THR A 262 -24.23 -29.63 6.27
C THR A 262 -25.38 -30.60 5.99
N SER A 263 -26.58 -30.10 5.76
CA SER A 263 -27.77 -30.90 5.43
C SER A 263 -28.71 -30.03 4.58
N PRO A 264 -28.34 -29.74 3.31
CA PRO A 264 -29.14 -28.87 2.47
C PRO A 264 -30.38 -29.60 2.01
N HIS A 265 -31.50 -29.43 2.71
CA HIS A 265 -32.75 -30.09 2.38
C HIS A 265 -33.87 -29.08 2.15
N THR A 266 -34.84 -29.44 1.29
CA THR A 266 -36.03 -28.65 1.01
C THR A 266 -36.73 -28.17 2.29
N SER A 267 -36.86 -29.04 3.29
CA SER A 267 -37.47 -28.70 4.59
C SER A 267 -36.78 -27.53 5.32
N ASN A 268 -35.45 -27.42 5.22
CA ASN A 268 -34.68 -26.36 5.87
C ASN A 268 -34.90 -25.01 5.19
N SER A 269 -35.03 -24.97 3.86
CA SER A 269 -35.41 -23.75 3.14
C SER A 269 -36.85 -23.35 3.42
N VAL A 270 -37.80 -24.29 3.49
CA VAL A 270 -39.19 -24.00 3.92
C VAL A 270 -39.22 -23.43 5.34
N ALA A 271 -38.41 -23.97 6.25
CA ALA A 271 -38.28 -23.43 7.60
C ALA A 271 -37.71 -22.00 7.61
N ALA A 272 -36.71 -21.72 6.78
CA ALA A 272 -36.14 -20.38 6.62
C ALA A 272 -37.14 -19.38 6.06
N PHE A 273 -37.93 -19.74 5.05
CA PHE A 273 -39.00 -18.89 4.51
C PHE A 273 -40.10 -18.61 5.55
N GLN A 274 -40.50 -19.62 6.32
CA GLN A 274 -41.46 -19.45 7.42
C GLN A 274 -40.91 -18.53 8.51
N TRP A 275 -39.64 -18.67 8.85
CA TRP A 275 -38.97 -17.79 9.81
C TRP A 275 -38.89 -16.35 9.27
N ALA A 276 -38.53 -16.15 8.01
CA ALA A 276 -38.38 -14.83 7.40
C ALA A 276 -39.67 -13.97 7.46
N ILE A 277 -40.84 -14.60 7.33
CA ILE A 277 -42.12 -13.87 7.39
C ILE A 277 -42.60 -13.58 8.82
N ASP A 278 -41.98 -14.17 9.85
CA ASP A 278 -42.35 -13.95 11.26
C ASP A 278 -41.18 -14.29 12.23
N PRO A 279 -40.02 -13.59 12.17
CA PRO A 279 -38.80 -14.01 12.86
C PRO A 279 -38.90 -14.03 14.39
N ASP A 280 -39.68 -13.11 14.97
CA ASP A 280 -39.90 -13.05 16.43
C ASP A 280 -41.15 -13.81 16.89
N GLY A 281 -41.94 -14.37 15.96
CA GLY A 281 -43.17 -15.11 16.23
C GLY A 281 -44.40 -14.22 16.46
N ASN A 282 -44.29 -12.90 16.29
CA ASN A 282 -45.36 -11.94 16.45
C ASN A 282 -45.77 -11.33 15.10
N PRO A 283 -46.95 -11.69 14.54
CA PRO A 283 -47.38 -11.18 13.24
C PRO A 283 -47.74 -9.68 13.22
N LEU A 284 -47.66 -8.99 14.35
CA LEU A 284 -47.85 -7.54 14.47
C LEU A 284 -46.54 -6.74 14.28
N THR A 285 -45.40 -7.40 14.23
CA THR A 285 -44.09 -6.79 13.95
C THR A 285 -43.70 -7.14 12.51
N ILE A 286 -43.60 -6.12 11.65
CA ILE A 286 -43.09 -6.29 10.27
C ILE A 286 -41.70 -5.71 10.09
N SER A 287 -41.22 -4.94 11.07
CA SER A 287 -39.91 -4.29 10.99
C SER A 287 -38.76 -5.28 10.98
N ASP A 288 -39.01 -6.50 11.41
CA ASP A 288 -38.13 -7.68 11.43
C ASP A 288 -38.31 -8.59 10.20
N MET A 289 -39.33 -8.39 9.39
CA MET A 289 -39.43 -9.04 8.08
C MET A 289 -38.43 -8.40 7.11
N PRO A 290 -37.65 -9.19 6.35
CA PRO A 290 -36.81 -8.64 5.30
C PRO A 290 -37.69 -8.09 4.16
N ASP A 291 -37.27 -7.00 3.55
CA ASP A 291 -37.91 -6.43 2.37
C ASP A 291 -37.71 -7.35 1.13
N VAL A 292 -36.63 -8.14 1.13
CA VAL A 292 -36.26 -9.07 0.08
C VAL A 292 -35.47 -10.27 0.59
N ILE A 293 -35.68 -11.42 -0.04
CA ILE A 293 -34.88 -12.64 0.16
C ILE A 293 -34.17 -12.99 -1.16
N SER A 294 -32.85 -13.04 -1.14
CA SER A 294 -32.02 -13.52 -2.25
C SER A 294 -31.70 -15.01 -2.07
N ASN A 295 -31.80 -15.76 -3.17
CA ASN A 295 -31.59 -17.22 -3.18
C ASN A 295 -30.72 -17.62 -4.38
N SER A 296 -29.61 -18.31 -4.10
CA SER A 296 -28.65 -18.74 -5.11
C SER A 296 -28.37 -20.25 -5.03
N TRP A 297 -29.45 -21.01 -4.89
CA TRP A 297 -29.48 -22.46 -4.81
C TRP A 297 -30.63 -23.04 -5.65
N TYR A 298 -30.61 -24.35 -5.88
CA TYR A 298 -31.58 -25.06 -6.68
C TYR A 298 -31.85 -26.47 -6.14
N ASP A 299 -32.98 -27.06 -6.56
CA ASP A 299 -33.32 -28.48 -6.33
C ASP A 299 -33.12 -29.24 -7.65
N PRO A 300 -32.13 -30.14 -7.76
CA PRO A 300 -31.82 -30.82 -9.02
C PRO A 300 -32.94 -31.77 -9.49
N ASP A 301 -33.66 -32.37 -8.53
CA ASP A 301 -34.52 -33.53 -8.76
C ASP A 301 -36.01 -33.22 -8.67
N VAL A 302 -36.40 -31.97 -8.39
CA VAL A 302 -37.81 -31.61 -8.38
C VAL A 302 -38.43 -31.81 -9.77
N THR A 303 -39.56 -32.50 -9.81
CA THR A 303 -40.29 -32.80 -11.05
C THR A 303 -41.56 -31.99 -11.22
N ASN A 304 -42.07 -31.38 -10.15
CA ASN A 304 -43.27 -30.54 -10.17
C ASN A 304 -43.01 -29.22 -9.43
N GLU A 305 -42.20 -28.34 -10.02
CA GLU A 305 -41.94 -27.00 -9.45
C GLU A 305 -43.11 -26.02 -9.71
N CYS A 306 -43.96 -26.31 -10.69
CA CYS A 306 -45.04 -25.44 -11.17
C CYS A 306 -46.31 -25.50 -10.31
N SER A 307 -46.32 -26.40 -9.32
CA SER A 307 -47.32 -26.51 -8.29
C SER A 307 -46.65 -27.08 -7.02
N GLY A 308 -47.43 -27.51 -6.03
CA GLY A 308 -46.86 -28.17 -4.86
C GLY A 308 -46.11 -27.26 -3.88
N ILE A 309 -45.09 -27.81 -3.23
CA ILE A 309 -44.48 -27.25 -2.01
C ILE A 309 -43.72 -25.94 -2.27
N TYR A 310 -42.86 -25.91 -3.29
CA TYR A 310 -42.08 -24.69 -3.60
C TYR A 310 -42.98 -23.54 -3.98
N LYS A 311 -43.89 -23.75 -4.95
CA LYS A 311 -44.85 -22.72 -5.36
C LYS A 311 -45.67 -22.20 -4.19
N THR A 312 -46.27 -23.10 -3.40
CA THR A 312 -47.12 -22.70 -2.27
C THR A 312 -46.34 -21.89 -1.24
N THR A 313 -45.08 -22.27 -0.95
CA THR A 313 -44.24 -21.56 0.01
C THR A 313 -43.83 -20.19 -0.52
N LEU A 314 -43.38 -20.08 -1.77
CA LEU A 314 -42.90 -18.83 -2.35
C LEU A 314 -44.03 -17.83 -2.64
N ASP A 315 -45.21 -18.32 -3.03
CA ASP A 315 -46.43 -17.49 -3.13
C ASP A 315 -46.80 -16.88 -1.77
N ALA A 316 -46.64 -17.63 -0.67
CA ALA A 316 -46.94 -17.16 0.68
C ALA A 316 -45.98 -16.05 1.13
N VAL A 317 -44.68 -16.18 0.83
CA VAL A 317 -43.67 -15.16 1.11
C VAL A 317 -43.97 -13.86 0.36
N GLU A 318 -44.24 -13.96 -0.95
CA GLU A 318 -44.60 -12.78 -1.75
C GLU A 318 -45.90 -12.13 -1.26
N ALA A 319 -46.93 -12.93 -0.97
CA ALA A 319 -48.22 -12.42 -0.50
C ALA A 319 -48.09 -11.61 0.80
N ALA A 320 -47.19 -12.05 1.72
CA ALA A 320 -46.86 -11.35 2.95
C ALA A 320 -46.21 -9.98 2.71
N GLY A 321 -45.66 -9.75 1.50
CA GLY A 321 -45.12 -8.48 1.05
C GLY A 321 -43.61 -8.46 0.86
N ILE A 322 -42.94 -9.62 0.93
CA ILE A 322 -41.49 -9.77 0.78
C ILE A 322 -41.15 -10.06 -0.68
N ALA A 323 -40.12 -9.39 -1.23
CA ALA A 323 -39.62 -9.72 -2.57
C ALA A 323 -38.83 -11.04 -2.54
N VAL A 324 -39.04 -11.91 -3.53
CA VAL A 324 -38.30 -13.16 -3.66
C VAL A 324 -37.51 -13.13 -4.96
N VAL A 325 -36.19 -13.14 -4.85
CA VAL A 325 -35.26 -13.07 -5.99
C VAL A 325 -34.41 -14.34 -6.02
N PHE A 326 -34.24 -14.90 -7.21
CA PHE A 326 -33.41 -16.07 -7.45
C PHE A 326 -32.39 -15.82 -8.57
N SER A 327 -31.22 -16.45 -8.46
CA SER A 327 -30.28 -16.59 -9.58
C SER A 327 -30.91 -17.44 -10.69
N ALA A 328 -30.72 -17.13 -11.98
CA ALA A 328 -31.32 -17.96 -13.05
C ALA A 328 -30.73 -19.39 -13.14
N GLY A 329 -29.51 -19.60 -12.67
CA GLY A 329 -28.72 -20.81 -12.84
C GLY A 329 -27.58 -20.63 -13.84
N ASN A 330 -26.58 -21.50 -13.75
CA ASN A 330 -25.34 -21.41 -14.54
C ASN A 330 -25.24 -22.53 -15.61
N ASN A 331 -26.38 -22.99 -16.14
CA ASN A 331 -26.47 -24.11 -17.08
C ASN A 331 -26.74 -23.66 -18.53
N GLY A 332 -26.55 -22.38 -18.84
CA GLY A 332 -26.65 -21.82 -20.18
C GLY A 332 -25.57 -22.33 -21.14
N PRO A 333 -25.61 -21.93 -22.43
CA PRO A 333 -26.55 -20.99 -23.05
C PRO A 333 -27.77 -21.68 -23.68
N GLY A 334 -28.04 -22.95 -23.34
CA GLY A 334 -29.17 -23.70 -23.90
C GLY A 334 -30.53 -23.09 -23.53
N THR A 335 -31.55 -23.35 -24.34
CA THR A 335 -32.95 -22.98 -24.04
C THR A 335 -33.50 -23.79 -22.88
N SER A 336 -34.37 -23.20 -22.06
CA SER A 336 -35.02 -23.84 -20.91
C SER A 336 -34.03 -24.48 -19.93
N THR A 337 -32.98 -23.73 -19.60
CA THR A 337 -31.89 -24.13 -18.69
C THR A 337 -32.02 -23.52 -17.30
N ILE A 338 -33.11 -22.77 -17.02
CA ILE A 338 -33.40 -22.23 -15.69
C ILE A 338 -33.39 -23.36 -14.66
N THR A 339 -32.55 -23.23 -13.63
CA THR A 339 -32.47 -24.24 -12.57
C THR A 339 -33.73 -24.19 -11.71
N LYS A 340 -34.12 -25.33 -11.14
CA LYS A 340 -35.42 -25.47 -10.44
C LYS A 340 -35.29 -25.08 -8.97
N PRO A 341 -36.31 -24.58 -8.27
CA PRO A 341 -37.73 -24.49 -8.66
C PRO A 341 -38.09 -23.17 -9.36
N LYS A 342 -37.13 -22.52 -10.00
CA LYS A 342 -37.19 -21.10 -10.36
C LYS A 342 -37.99 -20.84 -11.65
N ASN A 343 -38.53 -21.90 -12.28
CA ASN A 343 -39.47 -21.74 -13.39
C ASN A 343 -40.87 -21.30 -12.91
N ILE A 344 -41.14 -21.26 -11.59
CA ILE A 344 -42.38 -20.71 -11.04
C ILE A 344 -42.64 -19.31 -11.62
N ASN A 345 -43.84 -19.12 -12.17
CA ASN A 345 -44.30 -17.94 -12.88
C ASN A 345 -45.77 -17.61 -12.53
N THR A 346 -46.08 -17.55 -11.22
CA THR A 346 -47.45 -17.24 -10.75
C THR A 346 -47.91 -15.86 -11.23
N ASN A 347 -46.98 -14.93 -11.39
CA ASN A 347 -47.16 -13.63 -12.03
C ASN A 347 -45.81 -13.18 -12.65
N ASP A 348 -45.77 -11.99 -13.24
CA ASP A 348 -44.63 -11.48 -14.02
C ASP A 348 -43.33 -11.33 -13.22
N VAL A 349 -43.38 -11.30 -11.88
CA VAL A 349 -42.19 -11.14 -11.02
C VAL A 349 -42.08 -12.21 -9.93
N ASN A 350 -42.92 -13.26 -10.00
CA ASN A 350 -42.94 -14.35 -9.02
C ASN A 350 -42.56 -15.69 -9.67
N VAL A 351 -41.42 -16.29 -9.37
CA VAL A 351 -40.29 -15.82 -8.55
C VAL A 351 -39.28 -15.12 -9.45
N MET A 352 -38.87 -13.89 -9.15
CA MET A 352 -38.02 -13.12 -10.07
C MET A 352 -36.63 -13.77 -10.23
N CYS A 353 -36.36 -14.29 -11.41
CA CYS A 353 -35.07 -14.84 -11.81
C CYS A 353 -34.19 -13.77 -12.45
N THR A 354 -32.89 -13.81 -12.13
CA THR A 354 -31.92 -12.84 -12.63
C THR A 354 -30.86 -13.51 -13.52
N ALA A 355 -30.76 -13.06 -14.77
CA ALA A 355 -29.66 -13.40 -15.69
C ALA A 355 -28.37 -12.68 -15.30
N ALA A 356 -27.23 -13.29 -15.63
CA ALA A 356 -25.91 -12.67 -15.49
C ALA A 356 -25.47 -12.03 -16.80
N ILE A 357 -25.11 -10.75 -16.75
CA ILE A 357 -24.39 -10.07 -17.83
C ILE A 357 -22.93 -9.84 -17.45
N ASP A 358 -22.09 -9.71 -18.48
CA ASP A 358 -20.75 -9.17 -18.38
C ASP A 358 -20.80 -7.63 -18.40
N GLY A 359 -20.55 -7.05 -17.23
CA GLY A 359 -20.57 -5.60 -17.06
C GLY A 359 -19.49 -4.88 -17.87
N ALA A 360 -18.32 -5.47 -18.05
CA ALA A 360 -17.24 -4.88 -18.83
C ALA A 360 -17.60 -4.82 -20.32
N LEU A 361 -18.24 -5.87 -20.85
CA LEU A 361 -18.77 -5.85 -22.22
C LEU A 361 -19.84 -4.78 -22.41
N TYR A 362 -20.77 -4.65 -21.45
CA TYR A 362 -21.82 -3.62 -21.51
C TYR A 362 -21.22 -2.20 -21.55
N ILE A 363 -20.29 -1.88 -20.64
CA ILE A 363 -19.59 -0.59 -20.62
C ILE A 363 -18.80 -0.35 -21.92
N GLY A 364 -18.25 -1.41 -22.52
CA GLY A 364 -17.59 -1.38 -23.83
C GLY A 364 -18.51 -1.09 -25.02
N GLY A 365 -19.81 -0.85 -24.79
CA GLY A 365 -20.80 -0.54 -25.82
C GLY A 365 -21.46 -1.77 -26.44
N ASN A 366 -21.29 -2.96 -25.86
CA ASN A 366 -21.93 -4.17 -26.35
C ASN A 366 -23.41 -4.21 -25.93
N THR A 367 -24.31 -4.32 -26.91
CA THR A 367 -25.76 -4.42 -26.69
C THR A 367 -26.25 -5.86 -26.47
N ASN A 368 -25.33 -6.83 -26.45
CA ASN A 368 -25.58 -8.24 -26.15
C ASN A 368 -24.54 -8.82 -25.16
N PRO A 369 -24.47 -8.31 -23.91
CA PRO A 369 -23.47 -8.68 -22.91
C PRO A 369 -23.79 -9.94 -22.07
N ILE A 370 -24.76 -10.79 -22.45
CA ILE A 370 -25.15 -11.96 -21.65
C ILE A 370 -23.98 -12.91 -21.43
N ALA A 371 -23.80 -13.38 -20.20
CA ALA A 371 -22.83 -14.41 -19.87
C ALA A 371 -23.21 -15.74 -20.54
N SER A 372 -22.21 -16.48 -21.04
CA SER A 372 -22.45 -17.76 -21.73
C SER A 372 -23.08 -18.81 -20.81
N PHE A 373 -22.66 -18.86 -19.54
CA PHE A 373 -23.20 -19.76 -18.53
C PHE A 373 -24.60 -19.38 -18.05
N SER A 374 -25.06 -18.14 -18.27
CA SER A 374 -26.35 -17.69 -17.73
C SER A 374 -27.48 -18.52 -18.32
N SER A 375 -28.25 -19.18 -17.44
CA SER A 375 -29.42 -19.95 -17.81
C SER A 375 -30.51 -19.10 -18.47
N ARG A 376 -31.30 -19.73 -19.34
CA ARG A 376 -32.23 -19.07 -20.26
C ARG A 376 -33.57 -19.79 -20.29
N GLY A 377 -34.62 -19.04 -20.56
CA GLY A 377 -35.97 -19.56 -20.78
C GLY A 377 -36.14 -20.25 -22.15
N PRO A 378 -37.39 -20.55 -22.54
CA PRO A 378 -38.64 -20.24 -21.83
C PRO A 378 -38.84 -21.07 -20.55
N SER A 379 -39.72 -20.56 -19.68
CA SER A 379 -40.16 -21.26 -18.46
C SER A 379 -40.81 -22.61 -18.78
N LEU A 380 -40.52 -23.61 -17.96
CA LEU A 380 -41.15 -24.94 -18.02
C LEU A 380 -42.55 -24.99 -17.39
N CYS A 381 -42.96 -23.97 -16.64
CA CYS A 381 -44.27 -23.94 -15.96
C CYS A 381 -45.45 -23.49 -16.82
N GLY A 382 -45.19 -23.22 -18.11
CA GLY A 382 -46.22 -22.84 -19.06
C GLY A 382 -46.63 -21.37 -18.95
N GLY A 383 -47.84 -21.03 -19.39
CA GLY A 383 -48.33 -19.64 -19.47
C GLY A 383 -48.33 -19.09 -20.90
N THR A 384 -48.63 -17.80 -21.03
CA THR A 384 -48.59 -17.06 -22.31
C THR A 384 -48.00 -15.67 -22.08
N GLY A 385 -47.42 -15.07 -23.13
CA GLY A 385 -46.80 -13.74 -23.01
C GLY A 385 -45.60 -13.76 -22.07
N SER A 386 -45.50 -12.74 -21.22
CA SER A 386 -44.40 -12.53 -20.25
C SER A 386 -44.23 -13.69 -19.28
N LEU A 387 -45.28 -14.43 -18.94
CA LEU A 387 -45.18 -15.60 -18.05
C LEU A 387 -44.33 -16.74 -18.65
N LEU A 388 -44.15 -16.81 -19.97
CA LEU A 388 -43.24 -17.79 -20.58
C LEU A 388 -41.78 -17.36 -20.53
N ILE A 389 -41.50 -16.10 -20.22
CA ILE A 389 -40.16 -15.55 -20.26
C ILE A 389 -39.48 -15.74 -18.91
N LYS A 390 -38.29 -16.33 -18.98
CA LYS A 390 -37.32 -16.39 -17.89
C LYS A 390 -35.92 -16.20 -18.48
N PRO A 391 -34.96 -15.65 -17.73
CA PRO A 391 -35.17 -14.88 -16.50
C PRO A 391 -36.04 -13.63 -16.74
N GLU A 392 -36.58 -13.02 -15.68
CA GLU A 392 -37.39 -11.79 -15.78
C GLU A 392 -36.55 -10.55 -16.05
N VAL A 393 -35.35 -10.49 -15.49
CA VAL A 393 -34.42 -9.37 -15.64
C VAL A 393 -32.99 -9.88 -15.66
N SER A 394 -32.04 -9.00 -15.93
CA SER A 394 -30.61 -9.27 -15.90
C SER A 394 -29.86 -8.22 -15.07
N ALA A 395 -28.73 -8.63 -14.50
CA ALA A 395 -27.85 -7.78 -13.71
C ALA A 395 -26.38 -8.24 -13.86
N PRO A 396 -25.39 -7.43 -13.45
CA PRO A 396 -23.98 -7.81 -13.50
C PRO A 396 -23.71 -9.11 -12.73
N GLY A 397 -23.10 -10.08 -13.39
CA GLY A 397 -22.81 -11.39 -12.80
C GLY A 397 -21.51 -12.03 -13.28
N VAL A 398 -20.64 -11.30 -13.98
CA VAL A 398 -19.31 -11.76 -14.41
C VAL A 398 -18.27 -10.88 -13.74
N ASN A 399 -17.24 -11.51 -13.17
CA ASN A 399 -16.14 -10.86 -12.46
C ASN A 399 -16.63 -9.90 -11.35
N VAL A 400 -17.65 -10.30 -10.59
CA VAL A 400 -18.21 -9.46 -9.52
C VAL A 400 -17.37 -9.62 -8.25
N ARG A 401 -16.81 -8.52 -7.76
CA ARG A 401 -16.08 -8.48 -6.48
C ARG A 401 -17.03 -8.30 -5.31
N SER A 402 -16.87 -9.13 -4.28
CA SER A 402 -17.62 -9.00 -3.03
C SER A 402 -16.97 -9.76 -1.87
N SER A 403 -17.57 -9.71 -0.67
CA SER A 403 -17.04 -10.29 0.58
C SER A 403 -17.12 -11.81 0.61
N GLY A 404 -16.20 -12.53 -0.04
CA GLY A 404 -16.24 -14.01 -0.10
C GLY A 404 -15.37 -14.75 0.93
N SER A 405 -14.67 -14.05 1.82
CA SER A 405 -13.88 -14.66 2.88
C SER A 405 -14.15 -14.00 4.23
N ALA A 406 -13.55 -14.50 5.32
CA ALA A 406 -13.82 -13.97 6.67
C ALA A 406 -13.37 -12.51 6.86
N THR A 407 -12.40 -12.04 6.08
CA THR A 407 -11.81 -10.69 6.21
C THR A 407 -11.53 -9.98 4.88
N GLY A 408 -11.62 -10.69 3.75
CA GLY A 408 -11.26 -10.16 2.43
C GLY A 408 -12.29 -10.45 1.35
N TYR A 409 -12.06 -9.83 0.20
CA TYR A 409 -12.95 -9.90 -0.95
C TYR A 409 -12.51 -11.00 -1.91
N THR A 410 -13.46 -11.48 -2.72
CA THR A 410 -13.21 -12.46 -3.79
C THR A 410 -14.01 -12.06 -5.02
N VAL A 411 -13.61 -12.58 -6.17
CA VAL A 411 -14.31 -12.35 -7.44
C VAL A 411 -14.89 -13.64 -7.96
N LEU A 412 -16.20 -13.60 -8.22
CA LEU A 412 -16.97 -14.73 -8.68
C LEU A 412 -17.79 -14.34 -9.91
N SER A 413 -17.98 -15.32 -10.80
CA SER A 413 -18.81 -15.20 -12.00
C SER A 413 -19.97 -16.19 -11.90
N GLY A 414 -21.20 -15.70 -11.84
CA GLY A 414 -22.39 -16.51 -11.73
C GLY A 414 -23.66 -15.68 -11.70
N THR A 415 -24.79 -16.30 -12.04
CA THR A 415 -26.12 -15.70 -11.80
C THR A 415 -26.38 -15.45 -10.30
N SER A 416 -25.66 -16.17 -9.44
CA SER A 416 -25.60 -15.96 -7.99
C SER A 416 -25.03 -14.60 -7.58
N MET A 417 -24.25 -13.94 -8.44
CA MET A 417 -23.75 -12.58 -8.23
C MET A 417 -24.69 -11.54 -8.86
N ALA A 418 -25.49 -11.93 -9.85
CA ALA A 418 -26.49 -11.05 -10.47
C ALA A 418 -27.74 -10.88 -9.60
N SER A 419 -28.28 -11.97 -9.03
CA SER A 419 -29.44 -11.92 -8.14
C SER A 419 -29.33 -10.93 -6.96
N PRO A 420 -28.21 -10.88 -6.20
CA PRO A 420 -28.07 -9.94 -5.09
C PRO A 420 -28.01 -8.47 -5.52
N HIS A 421 -27.66 -8.14 -6.77
CA HIS A 421 -27.81 -6.77 -7.27
C HIS A 421 -29.28 -6.33 -7.27
N VAL A 422 -30.19 -7.22 -7.71
CA VAL A 422 -31.64 -6.96 -7.69
C VAL A 422 -32.14 -6.86 -6.25
N ALA A 423 -31.67 -7.73 -5.35
CA ALA A 423 -32.07 -7.68 -3.94
C ALA A 423 -31.60 -6.39 -3.25
N GLY A 424 -30.35 -5.97 -3.45
CA GLY A 424 -29.88 -4.68 -2.94
C GLY A 424 -30.64 -3.50 -3.55
N ALA A 425 -31.02 -3.57 -4.83
CA ALA A 425 -31.86 -2.55 -5.47
C ALA A 425 -33.25 -2.45 -4.82
N VAL A 426 -33.87 -3.57 -4.43
CA VAL A 426 -35.12 -3.57 -3.67
C VAL A 426 -34.96 -2.80 -2.36
N ALA A 427 -33.87 -3.01 -1.62
CA ALA A 427 -33.61 -2.29 -0.37
C ALA A 427 -33.46 -0.78 -0.60
N LEU A 428 -32.72 -0.33 -1.62
CA LEU A 428 -32.63 1.10 -1.96
C LEU A 428 -34.01 1.70 -2.24
N LEU A 429 -34.80 1.05 -3.11
CA LEU A 429 -36.12 1.54 -3.49
C LEU A 429 -37.12 1.50 -2.33
N LYS A 430 -36.97 0.55 -1.40
CA LYS A 430 -37.79 0.46 -0.19
C LYS A 430 -37.48 1.53 0.84
N GLN A 431 -36.26 2.09 0.87
CA GLN A 431 -36.01 3.30 1.69
C GLN A 431 -36.86 4.48 1.19
N PHE A 432 -36.97 4.63 -0.14
CA PHE A 432 -37.81 5.66 -0.76
C PHE A 432 -39.30 5.39 -0.63
N ALA A 433 -39.73 4.16 -0.92
CA ALA A 433 -41.13 3.73 -0.96
C ALA A 433 -41.42 2.62 0.08
N PRO A 434 -41.29 2.90 1.40
CA PRO A 434 -41.30 1.86 2.44
C PRO A 434 -42.63 1.11 2.56
N ASN A 435 -43.74 1.73 2.13
CA ASN A 435 -45.08 1.16 2.25
C ASN A 435 -45.47 0.26 1.07
N LEU A 436 -44.67 0.17 0.01
CA LEU A 436 -44.93 -0.71 -1.12
C LEU A 436 -44.53 -2.16 -0.81
N THR A 437 -45.21 -3.12 -1.43
CA THR A 437 -44.84 -4.54 -1.31
C THR A 437 -43.59 -4.83 -2.14
N GLY A 438 -42.88 -5.91 -1.80
CA GLY A 438 -41.75 -6.39 -2.60
C GLY A 438 -42.13 -6.58 -4.07
N LYS A 439 -43.29 -7.17 -4.35
CA LYS A 439 -43.85 -7.31 -5.71
C LYS A 439 -43.91 -5.97 -6.47
N GLN A 440 -44.44 -4.91 -5.86
CA GLN A 440 -44.55 -3.60 -6.52
C GLN A 440 -43.18 -2.98 -6.81
N ILE A 441 -42.18 -3.23 -5.97
CA ILE A 441 -40.80 -2.79 -6.20
C ILE A 441 -40.14 -3.59 -7.33
N LEU A 442 -40.33 -4.92 -7.36
CA LEU A 442 -39.86 -5.76 -8.45
C LEU A 442 -40.53 -5.41 -9.78
N GLU A 443 -41.82 -5.08 -9.78
CA GLU A 443 -42.54 -4.60 -10.97
C GLU A 443 -41.95 -3.28 -11.49
N ALA A 444 -41.50 -2.37 -10.62
CA ALA A 444 -40.81 -1.16 -11.04
C ALA A 444 -39.47 -1.48 -11.72
N LEU A 445 -38.62 -2.29 -11.08
CA LEU A 445 -37.35 -2.74 -11.64
C LEU A 445 -37.52 -3.48 -12.97
N TYR A 446 -38.54 -4.33 -13.05
CA TYR A 446 -38.92 -5.03 -14.26
C TYR A 446 -39.30 -4.02 -15.35
N ASN A 447 -40.31 -3.18 -15.14
CA ASN A 447 -40.86 -2.31 -16.18
C ASN A 447 -39.91 -1.22 -16.66
N THR A 448 -38.88 -0.87 -15.88
CA THR A 448 -37.88 0.15 -16.25
C THR A 448 -36.55 -0.44 -16.70
N ALA A 449 -36.43 -1.76 -16.80
CA ALA A 449 -35.20 -2.40 -17.26
C ALA A 449 -34.81 -1.93 -18.67
N ILE A 450 -33.51 -1.78 -18.89
CA ILE A 450 -32.92 -1.39 -20.17
C ILE A 450 -32.96 -2.61 -21.09
N ASP A 451 -33.79 -2.54 -22.12
CA ASP A 451 -33.91 -3.56 -23.17
C ASP A 451 -32.55 -3.90 -23.80
N LEU A 452 -32.19 -5.18 -23.78
CA LEU A 452 -30.94 -5.73 -24.31
C LEU A 452 -31.26 -6.93 -25.20
N GLY A 453 -30.41 -7.20 -26.20
CA GLY A 453 -30.64 -8.32 -27.09
C GLY A 453 -31.74 -8.04 -28.12
N ALA A 454 -32.76 -8.92 -28.17
CA ALA A 454 -33.83 -8.80 -29.14
C ALA A 454 -34.87 -7.81 -28.64
N ALA A 455 -35.25 -6.82 -29.46
CA ALA A 455 -36.16 -5.76 -29.04
C ALA A 455 -37.43 -6.31 -28.35
N GLY A 456 -37.69 -5.82 -27.14
CA GLY A 456 -38.73 -6.32 -26.26
C GLY A 456 -38.26 -7.39 -25.29
N GLU A 457 -39.21 -8.01 -24.60
CA GLU A 457 -38.89 -9.02 -23.60
C GLU A 457 -38.46 -10.36 -24.24
N ASP A 458 -37.34 -10.93 -23.79
CA ASP A 458 -36.74 -12.14 -24.38
C ASP A 458 -36.20 -13.15 -23.34
N ASN A 459 -35.94 -14.39 -23.78
CA ASN A 459 -35.51 -15.49 -22.90
C ASN A 459 -34.02 -15.48 -22.50
N ASN A 460 -33.26 -14.45 -22.88
CA ASN A 460 -31.89 -14.26 -22.46
C ASN A 460 -31.80 -13.21 -21.34
N TYR A 461 -32.42 -12.05 -21.54
CA TYR A 461 -32.32 -10.90 -20.63
C TYR A 461 -33.61 -10.62 -19.85
N GLY A 462 -34.70 -11.32 -20.18
CA GLY A 462 -36.02 -10.95 -19.70
C GLY A 462 -36.43 -9.61 -20.26
N ARG A 463 -36.84 -8.70 -19.38
CA ARG A 463 -37.13 -7.31 -19.74
C ARG A 463 -35.87 -6.48 -19.99
N GLY A 464 -34.69 -6.94 -19.56
CA GLY A 464 -33.43 -6.26 -19.78
C GLY A 464 -32.54 -6.14 -18.55
N LEU A 465 -31.55 -5.25 -18.61
CA LEU A 465 -30.68 -4.91 -17.48
C LEU A 465 -31.42 -3.99 -16.50
N ILE A 466 -31.44 -4.30 -15.20
CA ILE A 466 -32.09 -3.43 -14.23
C ILE A 466 -31.47 -2.01 -14.20
N ASP A 467 -32.34 -1.00 -14.13
CA ASP A 467 -31.95 0.39 -13.91
C ASP A 467 -32.65 0.90 -12.65
N VAL A 468 -31.89 0.98 -11.57
CA VAL A 468 -32.41 1.33 -10.24
C VAL A 468 -32.86 2.77 -10.19
N TYR A 469 -32.21 3.68 -10.92
CA TYR A 469 -32.59 5.09 -10.96
C TYR A 469 -33.88 5.30 -11.76
N ALA A 470 -34.03 4.61 -12.90
CA ALA A 470 -35.28 4.63 -13.65
C ALA A 470 -36.45 4.05 -12.83
N ALA A 471 -36.21 2.96 -12.09
CA ALA A 471 -37.20 2.37 -11.19
C ALA A 471 -37.61 3.35 -10.09
N PHE A 472 -36.64 4.02 -9.46
CA PHE A 472 -36.88 5.08 -8.47
C PHE A 472 -37.78 6.19 -9.03
N LEU A 473 -37.48 6.71 -10.22
CA LEU A 473 -38.29 7.76 -10.86
C LEU A 473 -39.72 7.29 -11.17
N SER A 474 -39.89 6.02 -11.54
CA SER A 474 -41.21 5.43 -11.82
C SER A 474 -42.10 5.29 -10.57
N LEU A 475 -41.48 5.17 -9.39
CA LEU A 475 -42.19 4.99 -8.12
C LEU A 475 -42.64 6.32 -7.50
N GLY A 476 -41.96 7.42 -7.84
CA GLY A 476 -42.30 8.74 -7.31
C GLY A 476 -43.26 9.54 -8.21
N THR A 477 -43.80 10.62 -7.68
CA THR A 477 -44.54 11.62 -8.46
C THR A 477 -43.56 12.68 -8.94
N ALA A 478 -43.45 12.86 -10.25
CA ALA A 478 -42.58 13.89 -10.83
C ALA A 478 -42.87 15.27 -10.22
N ASP A 479 -41.88 15.84 -9.54
CA ASP A 479 -41.91 17.25 -9.17
C ASP A 479 -41.60 18.09 -10.41
N SER A 480 -42.28 19.21 -10.53
CA SER A 480 -42.02 20.21 -11.58
C SER A 480 -41.56 21.56 -11.00
N THR A 481 -41.45 21.64 -9.68
CA THR A 481 -40.97 22.79 -8.94
C THR A 481 -39.45 22.72 -8.91
N ALA A 482 -38.78 23.73 -9.45
CA ALA A 482 -37.33 23.80 -9.38
C ALA A 482 -36.85 24.34 -8.01
N PRO A 483 -35.59 24.06 -7.63
CA PRO A 483 -34.97 24.68 -6.46
C PRO A 483 -34.97 26.21 -6.53
N ASP A 484 -34.90 26.86 -5.37
CA ASP A 484 -34.62 28.29 -5.28
C ASP A 484 -33.25 28.61 -5.92
N PRO A 485 -33.04 29.82 -6.47
CA PRO A 485 -31.73 30.20 -6.98
C PRO A 485 -30.73 30.37 -5.84
N VAL A 486 -29.46 30.05 -6.10
CA VAL A 486 -28.35 30.50 -5.26
C VAL A 486 -28.27 32.03 -5.32
N VAL A 487 -28.27 32.71 -4.17
CA VAL A 487 -28.33 34.19 -4.12
C VAL A 487 -27.06 34.86 -3.62
N ASP A 488 -26.13 34.10 -3.06
CA ASP A 488 -24.94 34.57 -2.34
C ASP A 488 -23.63 34.03 -2.93
N LEU A 489 -23.65 33.58 -4.19
CA LEU A 489 -22.44 33.13 -4.87
C LEU A 489 -21.40 34.24 -4.84
N SER A 490 -20.19 33.90 -4.40
CA SER A 490 -19.06 34.82 -4.32
C SER A 490 -17.81 34.18 -4.91
N ALA A 491 -16.91 35.02 -5.42
CA ALA A 491 -15.60 34.61 -5.92
C ALA A 491 -14.53 35.42 -5.16
N GLY A 492 -13.62 34.74 -4.50
CA GLY A 492 -12.62 35.31 -3.60
C GLY A 492 -11.25 34.63 -3.73
N ASP A 493 -10.35 35.02 -2.83
CA ASP A 493 -8.99 34.46 -2.70
C ASP A 493 -8.22 34.31 -4.03
N PRO A 494 -8.07 35.39 -4.82
CA PRO A 494 -7.45 35.31 -6.13
C PRO A 494 -5.97 34.95 -6.03
N THR A 495 -5.56 33.96 -6.81
CA THR A 495 -4.16 33.75 -7.20
C THR A 495 -3.93 34.27 -8.62
N SER A 496 -2.72 34.15 -9.13
CA SER A 496 -2.42 34.46 -10.53
C SER A 496 -3.15 33.53 -11.52
N LYS A 497 -3.58 32.32 -11.11
CA LYS A 497 -4.25 31.33 -11.98
C LYS A 497 -5.49 30.66 -11.40
N SER A 498 -5.99 31.10 -10.25
CA SER A 498 -7.16 30.49 -9.62
C SER A 498 -8.00 31.49 -8.82
N LEU A 499 -9.25 31.10 -8.57
CA LEU A 499 -10.24 31.79 -7.74
C LEU A 499 -11.01 30.75 -6.94
N THR A 500 -11.39 31.08 -5.70
CA THR A 500 -12.24 30.21 -4.87
C THR A 500 -13.69 30.73 -4.91
N LEU A 501 -14.63 29.85 -5.24
CA LEU A 501 -16.07 30.12 -5.19
C LEU A 501 -16.66 29.65 -3.87
N GLN A 502 -17.60 30.41 -3.32
CA GLN A 502 -18.37 30.04 -2.13
C GLN A 502 -19.84 30.42 -2.29
N TRP A 503 -20.76 29.55 -1.83
CA TRP A 503 -22.21 29.81 -1.84
C TRP A 503 -22.96 28.99 -0.79
N THR A 504 -24.21 29.37 -0.50
CA THR A 504 -25.12 28.59 0.35
C THR A 504 -26.03 27.71 -0.51
N VAL A 505 -26.24 26.45 -0.12
CA VAL A 505 -27.17 25.53 -0.80
C VAL A 505 -28.60 26.06 -0.68
N PRO A 506 -29.32 26.28 -1.80
CA PRO A 506 -30.67 26.86 -1.77
C PRO A 506 -31.70 25.83 -1.30
N TYR A 507 -32.86 26.32 -0.89
CA TYR A 507 -33.99 25.46 -0.51
C TYR A 507 -34.63 24.83 -1.76
N ASP A 508 -35.08 23.59 -1.60
CA ASP A 508 -35.94 22.91 -2.56
C ASP A 508 -36.97 22.06 -1.80
N SER A 509 -38.18 21.94 -2.36
CA SER A 509 -39.28 21.23 -1.71
C SER A 509 -39.31 19.72 -1.99
N SER A 510 -38.50 19.24 -2.94
CA SER A 510 -38.44 17.83 -3.28
C SER A 510 -37.68 17.02 -2.22
N MET A 511 -37.83 15.70 -2.27
CA MET A 511 -37.14 14.80 -1.36
C MET A 511 -35.62 14.94 -1.56
N ASN A 512 -34.90 15.20 -0.47
CA ASN A 512 -33.44 15.45 -0.42
C ASN A 512 -32.97 16.82 -0.94
N GLY A 513 -33.89 17.70 -1.35
CA GLY A 513 -33.56 19.08 -1.72
C GLY A 513 -32.70 19.18 -2.99
N VAL A 514 -31.59 19.91 -2.91
CA VAL A 514 -30.67 20.12 -4.04
C VAL A 514 -29.69 18.96 -4.14
N THR A 515 -29.53 18.44 -5.36
CA THR A 515 -28.84 17.17 -5.65
C THR A 515 -27.64 17.35 -6.57
N GLY A 516 -27.46 18.56 -7.12
CA GLY A 516 -26.27 18.92 -7.87
C GLY A 516 -26.25 20.38 -8.31
N PHE A 517 -25.10 20.79 -8.85
CA PHE A 517 -24.87 22.13 -9.38
C PHE A 517 -24.31 22.09 -10.79
N ASP A 518 -24.77 23.01 -11.65
CA ASP A 518 -24.11 23.36 -12.92
C ASP A 518 -23.37 24.67 -12.68
N ILE A 519 -22.05 24.58 -12.53
CA ILE A 519 -21.17 25.72 -12.23
C ILE A 519 -20.50 26.15 -13.54
N ARG A 520 -20.58 27.43 -13.87
CA ARG A 520 -20.01 27.95 -15.13
C ARG A 520 -19.24 29.25 -14.93
N PHE A 521 -18.23 29.45 -15.78
CA PHE A 521 -17.42 30.66 -15.80
C PHE A 521 -17.21 31.22 -17.21
N SER A 522 -17.02 32.54 -17.29
CA SER A 522 -16.76 33.28 -18.54
C SER A 522 -15.91 34.51 -18.28
N THR A 523 -15.22 35.01 -19.30
CA THR A 523 -14.54 36.32 -19.26
C THR A 523 -15.48 37.50 -19.59
N SER A 524 -16.74 37.20 -19.91
CA SER A 524 -17.82 38.18 -20.09
C SER A 524 -18.93 37.94 -19.07
N PRO A 525 -19.69 38.99 -18.66
CA PRO A 525 -20.77 38.84 -17.69
C PRO A 525 -21.78 37.75 -18.05
N ILE A 526 -22.10 36.91 -17.07
CA ILE A 526 -23.16 35.88 -17.18
C ILE A 526 -24.42 36.47 -16.54
N ASN A 527 -25.38 36.89 -17.36
CA ASN A 527 -26.55 37.65 -16.91
C ASN A 527 -27.88 36.93 -17.18
N ASP A 528 -27.86 35.88 -18.02
CA ASP A 528 -29.05 35.15 -18.44
C ASP A 528 -28.70 33.70 -18.85
N SER A 529 -29.72 32.89 -19.11
CA SER A 529 -29.53 31.49 -19.52
C SER A 529 -28.72 31.33 -20.80
N THR A 530 -28.80 32.27 -21.76
CA THR A 530 -28.07 32.17 -23.03
C THR A 530 -26.57 32.33 -22.79
N THR A 531 -26.19 33.36 -22.03
CA THR A 531 -24.81 33.62 -21.63
C THR A 531 -24.28 32.54 -20.71
N PHE A 532 -25.11 31.97 -19.84
CA PHE A 532 -24.77 30.82 -19.00
C PHE A 532 -24.45 29.58 -19.82
N TYR A 533 -25.32 29.17 -20.76
CA TYR A 533 -25.07 27.96 -21.54
C TYR A 533 -23.90 28.09 -22.54
N ASN A 534 -23.52 29.31 -22.91
CA ASN A 534 -22.31 29.61 -23.70
C ASN A 534 -21.02 29.68 -22.84
N ALA A 535 -21.15 29.81 -21.52
CA ALA A 535 -20.02 29.85 -20.60
C ALA A 535 -19.43 28.45 -20.39
N THR A 536 -18.16 28.39 -19.99
CA THR A 536 -17.44 27.13 -19.76
C THR A 536 -17.93 26.48 -18.48
N GLN A 537 -18.34 25.21 -18.56
CA GLN A 537 -18.81 24.42 -17.42
C GLN A 537 -17.64 23.83 -16.63
N LEU A 538 -17.77 23.86 -15.30
CA LEU A 538 -16.85 23.25 -14.33
C LEU A 538 -17.47 21.95 -13.79
N PRO A 539 -16.68 20.87 -13.62
CA PRO A 539 -17.18 19.62 -13.07
C PRO A 539 -17.44 19.74 -11.57
N PHE A 540 -18.62 19.31 -11.12
CA PHE A 540 -18.97 19.20 -9.70
C PHE A 540 -19.52 17.79 -9.44
N THR A 541 -18.83 17.00 -8.63
CA THR A 541 -19.12 15.57 -8.41
C THR A 541 -19.41 15.21 -6.96
N THR A 542 -19.39 16.19 -6.06
CA THR A 542 -19.70 15.99 -4.64
C THR A 542 -21.21 16.03 -4.40
N ILE A 543 -21.67 15.30 -3.37
CA ILE A 543 -23.05 15.38 -2.91
C ILE A 543 -23.22 16.76 -2.23
N PRO A 544 -24.16 17.61 -2.67
CA PRO A 544 -24.41 18.88 -2.02
C PRO A 544 -24.77 18.73 -0.54
N ASP A 545 -24.36 19.68 0.28
CA ASP A 545 -24.83 19.79 1.66
C ASP A 545 -26.35 20.05 1.71
N THR A 546 -26.95 19.91 2.89
CA THR A 546 -28.35 20.26 3.13
C THR A 546 -28.63 21.74 2.91
N ALA A 547 -29.88 22.10 2.62
CA ALA A 547 -30.28 23.48 2.42
C ALA A 547 -29.84 24.39 3.59
N GLY A 548 -29.12 25.48 3.28
CA GLY A 548 -28.49 26.36 4.27
C GLY A 548 -27.03 26.02 4.61
N GLY A 549 -26.50 24.88 4.15
CA GLY A 549 -25.09 24.52 4.22
C GLY A 549 -24.22 25.36 3.27
N MET A 550 -22.94 25.50 3.60
CA MET A 550 -21.98 26.30 2.83
C MET A 550 -21.12 25.40 1.95
N GLU A 551 -21.06 25.74 0.66
CA GLU A 551 -20.27 25.05 -0.36
C GLU A 551 -19.07 25.88 -0.80
N SER A 552 -18.00 25.21 -1.22
CA SER A 552 -16.77 25.85 -1.72
C SER A 552 -16.18 25.09 -2.91
N TYR A 553 -15.67 25.81 -3.90
CA TYR A 553 -15.07 25.23 -5.11
C TYR A 553 -13.86 26.03 -5.61
N LEU A 554 -12.70 25.39 -5.75
CA LEU A 554 -11.49 26.02 -6.30
C LEU A 554 -11.48 25.91 -7.83
N VAL A 555 -11.44 27.05 -8.52
CA VAL A 555 -11.34 27.13 -9.98
C VAL A 555 -9.90 27.42 -10.37
N GLU A 556 -9.24 26.46 -11.03
CA GLU A 556 -7.84 26.56 -11.44
C GLU A 556 -7.68 26.77 -12.96
N GLY A 557 -6.43 27.00 -13.41
CA GLY A 557 -6.10 27.10 -14.84
C GLY A 557 -6.56 28.40 -15.51
N LEU A 558 -6.83 29.45 -14.75
CA LEU A 558 -7.28 30.75 -15.24
C LEU A 558 -6.13 31.60 -15.81
N SER A 559 -6.47 32.54 -16.69
CA SER A 559 -5.54 33.51 -17.27
C SER A 559 -5.19 34.62 -16.29
N PHE A 560 -3.99 35.18 -16.38
CA PHE A 560 -3.51 36.27 -15.53
C PHE A 560 -4.29 37.58 -15.72
N ALA A 561 -4.41 38.38 -14.65
CA ALA A 561 -5.02 39.71 -14.65
C ALA A 561 -6.38 39.78 -15.39
N THR A 562 -7.14 38.69 -15.36
CA THR A 562 -8.33 38.52 -16.18
C THR A 562 -9.57 38.51 -15.28
N PRO A 563 -10.58 39.35 -15.55
CA PRO A 563 -11.84 39.30 -14.84
C PRO A 563 -12.64 38.08 -15.31
N TYR A 564 -13.15 37.32 -14.36
CA TYR A 564 -14.02 36.17 -14.57
C TYR A 564 -15.35 36.37 -13.88
N TYR A 565 -16.41 35.94 -14.55
CA TYR A 565 -17.78 35.96 -14.10
C TYR A 565 -18.26 34.52 -13.93
N PHE A 566 -18.91 34.25 -12.79
CA PHE A 566 -19.36 32.93 -12.40
C PHE A 566 -20.86 32.96 -12.12
N SER A 567 -21.54 31.89 -12.53
CA SER A 567 -22.92 31.65 -12.14
C SER A 567 -23.15 30.16 -11.97
N ILE A 568 -24.15 29.82 -11.17
CA ILE A 568 -24.50 28.46 -10.81
C ILE A 568 -26.02 28.26 -10.98
N LYS A 569 -26.42 27.04 -11.34
CA LYS A 569 -27.79 26.56 -11.20
C LYS A 569 -27.81 25.32 -10.31
N ALA A 570 -28.76 25.25 -9.40
CA ALA A 570 -29.02 24.08 -8.56
C ALA A 570 -29.98 23.12 -9.29
N LYS A 571 -29.85 21.83 -9.03
CA LYS A 571 -30.70 20.77 -9.58
C LYS A 571 -31.41 20.04 -8.45
N ASP A 572 -32.68 19.70 -8.63
CA ASP A 572 -33.37 18.77 -7.74
C ASP A 572 -33.24 17.31 -8.22
N VAL A 573 -33.85 16.38 -7.49
CA VAL A 573 -33.88 14.95 -7.83
C VAL A 573 -34.68 14.64 -9.10
N TRP A 574 -35.60 15.52 -9.49
CA TRP A 574 -36.47 15.36 -10.65
C TRP A 574 -35.91 15.97 -11.94
N GLY A 575 -34.73 16.59 -11.86
CA GLY A 575 -34.04 17.19 -12.98
C GLY A 575 -34.47 18.62 -13.30
N ASN A 576 -35.24 19.26 -12.42
CA ASN A 576 -35.57 20.66 -12.52
C ASN A 576 -34.36 21.49 -12.10
N TRP A 577 -33.98 22.43 -12.96
CA TRP A 577 -32.90 23.37 -12.69
C TRP A 577 -33.45 24.68 -12.15
N SER A 578 -32.88 25.18 -11.06
CA SER A 578 -33.19 26.47 -10.47
C SER A 578 -33.09 27.61 -11.50
N PRO A 579 -33.67 28.78 -11.23
CA PRO A 579 -33.25 30.01 -11.88
C PRO A 579 -31.74 30.26 -11.69
N LEU A 580 -31.17 31.11 -12.54
CA LEU A 580 -29.75 31.46 -12.51
C LEU A 580 -29.40 32.17 -11.20
N SER A 581 -28.23 31.87 -10.62
CA SER A 581 -27.69 32.59 -9.47
C SER A 581 -27.39 34.06 -9.77
N ASN A 582 -26.99 34.81 -8.74
CA ASN A 582 -26.26 36.06 -8.96
C ASN A 582 -24.96 35.82 -9.74
N SER A 583 -24.48 36.83 -10.46
CA SER A 583 -23.21 36.77 -11.20
C SER A 583 -22.06 37.19 -10.29
N ALA A 584 -21.32 36.22 -9.74
CA ALA A 584 -20.13 36.49 -8.95
C ALA A 584 -18.98 36.91 -9.86
N THR A 585 -18.13 37.82 -9.40
CA THR A 585 -17.00 38.31 -10.20
C THR A 585 -15.72 38.27 -9.37
N GLY A 586 -14.66 37.71 -9.95
CA GLY A 586 -13.31 37.70 -9.40
C GLY A 586 -12.30 38.09 -10.48
N THR A 587 -11.19 38.72 -10.10
CA THR A 587 -10.09 39.02 -11.05
C THR A 587 -8.84 38.32 -10.54
N THR A 588 -8.26 37.47 -11.38
CA THR A 588 -6.97 36.83 -11.08
C THR A 588 -5.86 37.86 -10.97
N LEU A 589 -4.80 37.52 -10.24
CA LEU A 589 -3.65 38.41 -10.08
C LEU A 589 -2.79 38.47 -11.34
N ALA A 590 -1.85 39.43 -11.38
CA ALA A 590 -0.95 39.60 -12.52
C ALA A 590 -0.02 38.39 -12.70
N ALA A 591 0.57 38.28 -13.89
CA ALA A 591 1.58 37.26 -14.14
C ALA A 591 2.79 37.46 -13.21
N PRO A 592 3.33 36.39 -12.60
CA PRO A 592 4.49 36.49 -11.76
C PRO A 592 5.78 36.56 -12.60
N GLN A 593 6.86 37.05 -11.98
CA GLN A 593 8.22 37.05 -12.50
C GLN A 593 9.12 36.30 -11.52
N ILE A 594 9.72 35.20 -11.97
CA ILE A 594 10.65 34.40 -11.19
C ILE A 594 12.06 34.99 -11.23
N SER A 595 12.78 34.88 -10.11
CA SER A 595 14.22 35.04 -10.04
C SER A 595 14.80 33.90 -9.22
N VAL A 596 15.84 33.25 -9.75
CA VAL A 596 16.55 32.16 -9.09
C VAL A 596 18.02 32.54 -8.97
N THR A 597 18.56 32.52 -7.75
CA THR A 597 19.95 32.91 -7.47
C THR A 597 20.59 31.97 -6.44
N PRO A 598 21.85 31.54 -6.61
CA PRO A 598 22.73 31.81 -7.75
C PRO A 598 22.33 31.05 -9.03
N SER A 599 22.87 31.45 -10.19
CA SER A 599 22.56 30.84 -11.50
C SER A 599 23.34 29.56 -11.80
N SER A 600 24.22 29.11 -10.89
CA SER A 600 24.96 27.86 -10.95
C SER A 600 25.58 27.56 -9.58
N LEU A 601 25.80 26.29 -9.27
CA LEU A 601 26.58 25.85 -8.11
C LEU A 601 27.72 24.93 -8.54
N HIS A 602 28.87 25.07 -7.88
CA HIS A 602 30.04 24.23 -8.10
C HIS A 602 30.78 24.00 -6.80
N HIS A 603 31.00 22.74 -6.43
CA HIS A 603 31.74 22.33 -5.23
C HIS A 603 32.87 21.36 -5.57
N ILE A 604 33.99 21.46 -4.85
CA ILE A 604 35.08 20.47 -4.86
C ILE A 604 35.14 19.88 -3.46
N LEU A 605 34.85 18.59 -3.33
CA LEU A 605 34.67 17.90 -2.06
C LEU A 605 35.69 16.77 -1.89
N ASN A 606 36.08 16.48 -0.65
CA ASN A 606 36.82 15.27 -0.33
C ASN A 606 35.86 14.08 -0.23
N PRO A 607 36.33 12.83 -0.41
CA PRO A 607 35.55 11.66 -0.05
C PRO A 607 35.09 11.78 1.42
N MET A 608 33.83 11.45 1.72
CA MET A 608 33.20 11.59 3.05
C MET A 608 32.61 12.97 3.40
N ASP A 609 32.76 14.00 2.57
CA ASP A 609 32.17 15.31 2.86
C ASP A 609 30.65 15.33 2.61
N VAL A 610 29.92 16.01 3.50
CA VAL A 610 28.52 16.41 3.29
C VAL A 610 28.44 17.93 3.38
N VAL A 611 27.96 18.60 2.34
CA VAL A 611 27.86 20.07 2.27
C VAL A 611 26.44 20.48 1.95
N VAL A 612 25.92 21.51 2.64
CA VAL A 612 24.63 22.12 2.29
C VAL A 612 24.89 23.50 1.69
N ASP A 613 24.26 23.77 0.55
CA ASP A 613 24.24 25.09 -0.09
C ASP A 613 22.80 25.45 -0.48
N THR A 614 22.53 26.68 -0.88
CA THR A 614 21.16 27.16 -1.13
C THR A 614 20.99 27.84 -2.46
N ILE A 615 19.85 27.61 -3.09
CA ILE A 615 19.34 28.42 -4.19
C ILE A 615 18.06 29.12 -3.72
N THR A 616 18.02 30.44 -3.82
CA THR A 616 16.85 31.24 -3.48
C THR A 616 15.94 31.40 -4.69
N VAL A 617 14.69 30.97 -4.58
CA VAL A 617 13.61 31.21 -5.54
C VAL A 617 12.78 32.40 -5.05
N SER A 618 12.59 33.41 -5.89
CA SER A 618 11.91 34.67 -5.53
C SER A 618 10.84 35.06 -6.53
N ASN A 619 9.72 35.61 -6.03
CA ASN A 619 8.74 36.31 -6.86
C ASN A 619 9.05 37.82 -6.87
N ILE A 620 9.71 38.29 -7.94
CA ILE A 620 10.20 39.68 -8.06
C ILE A 620 9.25 40.60 -8.83
N SER A 621 7.99 40.20 -9.00
CA SER A 621 7.02 40.95 -9.80
C SER A 621 6.81 42.38 -9.31
N ALA A 622 6.46 43.29 -10.21
CA ALA A 622 6.09 44.66 -9.83
C ALA A 622 4.62 44.80 -9.40
N ASN A 623 3.75 43.90 -9.87
CA ASN A 623 2.32 43.88 -9.57
C ASN A 623 1.99 42.69 -8.65
N PRO A 624 0.91 42.78 -7.82
CA PRO A 624 0.43 41.66 -7.03
C PRO A 624 0.24 40.41 -7.89
N SER A 625 0.87 39.30 -7.47
CA SER A 625 0.93 38.02 -8.16
C SER A 625 1.28 36.90 -7.18
N THR A 626 1.02 35.66 -7.58
CA THR A 626 1.48 34.45 -6.92
C THR A 626 2.33 33.63 -7.89
N LEU A 627 3.55 33.32 -7.49
CA LEU A 627 4.47 32.45 -8.22
C LEU A 627 4.31 31.03 -7.69
N ASP A 628 3.67 30.17 -8.46
CA ASP A 628 3.60 28.74 -8.18
C ASP A 628 4.80 28.10 -8.86
N PHE A 629 5.65 27.41 -8.09
CA PHE A 629 6.85 26.77 -8.60
C PHE A 629 6.99 25.35 -8.08
N SER A 630 7.68 24.52 -8.85
CA SER A 630 8.15 23.19 -8.48
C SER A 630 9.63 23.05 -8.82
N VAL A 631 10.32 22.24 -8.05
CA VAL A 631 11.77 22.01 -8.17
C VAL A 631 11.97 20.55 -8.50
N THR A 632 12.62 20.30 -9.63
CA THR A 632 13.08 18.97 -10.05
C THR A 632 14.58 19.00 -10.26
N LEU A 633 15.14 17.81 -10.37
CA LEU A 633 16.57 17.55 -10.28
C LEU A 633 16.86 16.59 -11.46
N GLU A 634 17.53 17.09 -12.51
CA GLU A 634 17.60 16.46 -13.84
C GLU A 634 19.04 16.32 -14.36
N ASN A 635 19.24 15.60 -15.48
CA ASN A 635 20.53 15.50 -16.19
C ASN A 635 21.71 15.04 -15.32
N ASN A 636 21.46 14.06 -14.44
CA ASN A 636 22.50 13.49 -13.59
C ASN A 636 23.61 12.82 -14.43
N THR A 637 24.84 13.25 -14.24
CA THR A 637 26.02 12.74 -14.95
C THR A 637 27.06 12.19 -13.97
N PHE A 638 27.78 11.18 -14.46
CA PHE A 638 28.87 10.50 -13.77
C PHE A 638 30.16 10.63 -14.59
N PRO A 639 31.34 10.53 -13.98
CA PRO A 639 32.62 10.65 -14.70
C PRO A 639 32.72 9.65 -15.88
N GLU A 640 33.14 10.15 -17.05
CA GLU A 640 33.12 9.39 -18.32
C GLU A 640 34.03 8.14 -18.31
N GLY A 641 33.47 7.00 -18.74
CA GLY A 641 34.18 5.72 -18.89
C GLY A 641 33.34 4.44 -18.70
N VAL A 642 32.03 4.54 -18.43
CA VAL A 642 31.26 3.42 -17.82
C VAL A 642 29.97 3.02 -18.57
N ILE A 643 29.58 3.63 -19.69
CA ILE A 643 28.27 3.30 -20.30
C ILE A 643 28.38 2.86 -21.76
N SER A 644 28.12 1.57 -22.00
CA SER A 644 27.62 1.08 -23.29
C SER A 644 26.48 0.09 -23.06
N ALA A 645 25.23 0.52 -23.23
CA ALA A 645 24.08 -0.36 -23.28
C ALA A 645 23.86 -0.88 -24.72
N ARG A 646 23.60 -2.17 -24.87
CA ARG A 646 23.23 -2.78 -26.16
C ARG A 646 21.93 -3.58 -26.01
N TYR A 647 20.93 -3.22 -26.81
CA TYR A 647 19.63 -3.91 -26.92
C TYR A 647 19.70 -5.19 -27.79
N ILE A 648 18.97 -6.24 -27.40
CA ILE A 648 18.47 -7.33 -28.28
C ILE A 648 17.06 -7.77 -27.79
N ALA A 649 16.16 -8.18 -28.70
CA ALA A 649 14.75 -8.47 -28.45
C ALA A 649 14.30 -9.93 -28.75
N ARG A 650 13.27 -10.39 -28.00
CA ARG A 650 12.24 -11.48 -28.21
C ARG A 650 12.74 -12.94 -28.39
N HIS A 651 12.03 -14.00 -27.95
CA HIS A 651 10.60 -14.34 -28.16
C HIS A 651 10.03 -15.45 -27.22
N ASN A 652 8.70 -15.62 -27.22
CA ASN A 652 7.85 -16.55 -26.46
C ASN A 652 7.76 -17.97 -27.08
N GLU A 653 7.30 -18.99 -26.33
CA GLU A 653 6.18 -19.92 -26.70
C GLU A 653 5.85 -21.03 -25.66
N LEU A 654 4.53 -21.19 -25.40
CA LEU A 654 3.70 -22.42 -25.19
C LEU A 654 4.00 -23.34 -23.97
N SER A 655 3.08 -23.54 -23.00
CA SER A 655 1.71 -24.14 -22.96
C SER A 655 1.68 -25.65 -22.67
N ASP A 656 0.74 -26.03 -21.79
CA ASP A 656 0.20 -27.38 -21.49
C ASP A 656 0.96 -28.27 -20.48
N LEU A 657 0.39 -28.44 -19.26
CA LEU A 657 0.02 -29.72 -18.61
C LEU A 657 -0.35 -29.56 -17.09
N PRO A 658 -1.14 -30.49 -16.50
CA PRO A 658 -2.03 -30.23 -15.36
C PRO A 658 -1.47 -30.54 -13.95
N GLU A 659 -2.17 -29.97 -12.96
CA GLU A 659 -2.05 -30.20 -11.51
C GLU A 659 -2.08 -31.69 -11.12
N TYR A 660 -1.10 -32.13 -10.35
CA TYR A 660 -1.26 -32.63 -8.97
C TYR A 660 0.12 -33.11 -8.46
N SER A 661 0.50 -32.68 -7.25
CA SER A 661 1.67 -33.08 -6.43
C SER A 661 3.01 -32.35 -6.63
N LEU A 662 3.20 -31.17 -6.02
CA LEU A 662 4.54 -30.57 -5.92
C LEU A 662 4.74 -29.79 -4.60
N LYS A 663 5.07 -30.50 -3.51
CA LYS A 663 5.76 -29.90 -2.35
C LYS A 663 7.29 -30.06 -2.43
N ASN A 664 7.81 -30.71 -3.47
CA ASN A 664 9.25 -31.03 -3.61
C ASN A 664 9.66 -31.45 -5.04
N TYR A 665 9.27 -30.72 -6.09
CA TYR A 665 9.95 -30.91 -7.37
C TYR A 665 10.07 -29.60 -8.14
N SER A 666 11.28 -29.41 -8.65
CA SER A 666 11.75 -28.29 -9.47
C SER A 666 10.90 -28.13 -10.72
N GLN A 667 10.13 -27.05 -10.80
CA GLN A 667 9.76 -26.47 -12.08
C GLN A 667 10.93 -25.60 -12.54
N GLU A 668 11.81 -26.15 -13.39
CA GLU A 668 12.50 -25.32 -14.38
C GLU A 668 11.42 -24.88 -15.39
N ILE A 669 11.26 -23.64 -15.84
CA ILE A 669 12.20 -22.54 -16.09
C ILE A 669 11.41 -21.21 -15.98
N ASN A 670 12.04 -20.16 -15.45
CA ASN A 670 11.94 -18.72 -15.80
C ASN A 670 12.02 -17.80 -14.56
N GLY A 671 13.11 -17.87 -13.80
CA GLY A 671 13.48 -16.81 -12.86
C GLY A 671 14.37 -15.79 -13.56
N VAL A 672 13.92 -14.55 -13.72
CA VAL A 672 14.73 -13.46 -14.28
C VAL A 672 15.75 -13.01 -13.23
N SER A 673 17.03 -13.26 -13.50
CA SER A 673 18.08 -12.23 -13.58
C SER A 673 19.40 -12.86 -14.05
N PHE A 674 19.87 -12.48 -15.24
CA PHE A 674 21.24 -12.76 -15.71
C PHE A 674 22.11 -11.51 -15.70
N ASP A 675 21.56 -10.41 -15.18
CA ASP A 675 22.18 -9.09 -15.20
C ASP A 675 22.60 -8.77 -13.77
N GLY A 676 23.82 -8.25 -13.55
CA GLY A 676 24.24 -7.83 -12.22
C GLY A 676 23.71 -6.46 -11.82
N ASN A 677 22.73 -5.91 -12.54
CA ASN A 677 22.09 -4.62 -12.25
C ASN A 677 20.66 -4.54 -12.82
N GLY A 678 19.85 -3.61 -12.31
CA GLY A 678 18.48 -3.36 -12.81
C GLY A 678 17.84 -2.07 -12.27
N GLY A 679 16.61 -1.78 -12.71
CA GLY A 679 15.92 -0.49 -12.50
C GLY A 679 16.22 0.56 -13.60
N PRO A 680 15.81 1.84 -13.42
CA PRO A 680 15.07 2.33 -12.26
C PRO A 680 13.61 1.87 -12.23
N ASP A 681 13.03 1.73 -11.04
CA ASP A 681 11.57 1.66 -10.84
C ASP A 681 10.91 3.05 -10.86
N LEU A 682 9.58 3.15 -10.63
CA LEU A 682 8.87 4.44 -10.70
C LEU A 682 9.25 5.40 -9.57
N PHE A 683 9.92 4.91 -8.52
CA PHE A 683 10.42 5.70 -7.40
C PHE A 683 11.91 5.98 -7.52
N GLY A 684 12.51 5.60 -8.64
CA GLY A 684 13.89 5.90 -9.00
C GLY A 684 14.91 4.88 -8.49
N TYR A 685 14.51 3.86 -7.71
CA TYR A 685 15.45 2.85 -7.22
C TYR A 685 16.03 2.07 -8.39
N LYS A 686 17.34 1.87 -8.34
CA LYS A 686 18.12 0.94 -9.16
C LYS A 686 18.79 -0.06 -8.23
N TRP A 687 19.17 -1.21 -8.77
CA TRP A 687 19.97 -2.19 -8.06
C TRP A 687 21.22 -2.58 -8.83
N LYS A 688 22.29 -2.94 -8.11
CA LYS A 688 23.57 -3.35 -8.70
C LYS A 688 24.36 -4.27 -7.76
N ASP A 689 25.03 -5.26 -8.34
CA ASP A 689 25.85 -6.22 -7.62
C ASP A 689 27.35 -5.92 -7.70
N SER A 690 28.13 -6.54 -6.82
CA SER A 690 29.58 -6.34 -6.70
C SER A 690 30.41 -6.89 -7.87
N ASN A 691 29.83 -7.70 -8.76
CA ASN A 691 30.51 -8.23 -9.94
C ASN A 691 30.42 -7.26 -11.13
N GLU A 692 29.46 -6.33 -11.11
CA GLU A 692 29.33 -5.30 -12.13
C GLU A 692 30.44 -4.23 -12.02
N PRO A 693 30.85 -3.63 -13.15
CA PRO A 693 31.78 -2.50 -13.15
C PRO A 693 31.24 -1.34 -12.31
N ASN A 694 31.98 -0.89 -11.28
CA ASN A 694 31.52 0.09 -10.28
C ASN A 694 30.27 -0.37 -9.50
N GLY A 695 30.16 -1.67 -9.24
CA GLY A 695 29.24 -2.22 -8.26
C GLY A 695 29.67 -1.96 -6.82
N PRO A 696 28.80 -2.19 -5.84
CA PRO A 696 29.13 -2.06 -4.43
C PRO A 696 30.34 -2.92 -4.07
N GLN A 697 31.23 -2.41 -3.23
CA GLN A 697 32.31 -3.24 -2.68
C GLN A 697 31.74 -4.23 -1.66
N TYR A 698 32.18 -5.49 -1.73
CA TYR A 698 31.87 -6.47 -0.69
C TYR A 698 32.66 -6.13 0.59
N VAL A 699 31.95 -5.60 1.60
CA VAL A 699 32.51 -5.18 2.88
C VAL A 699 31.73 -5.84 4.01
N TRP A 700 32.22 -6.97 4.49
CA TRP A 700 31.57 -7.70 5.58
C TRP A 700 31.93 -7.12 6.95
N THR A 701 30.92 -6.73 7.73
CA THR A 701 31.08 -6.31 9.13
C THR A 701 30.39 -7.31 10.03
N ASP A 702 31.15 -8.14 10.73
CA ASP A 702 30.56 -9.06 11.72
C ASP A 702 30.14 -8.30 12.98
N ILE A 703 28.84 -8.02 13.09
CA ILE A 703 28.30 -7.25 14.22
C ILE A 703 28.16 -8.06 15.49
N THR A 704 28.30 -9.40 15.44
CA THR A 704 28.12 -10.25 16.62
C THR A 704 29.20 -10.03 17.69
N ALA A 705 30.37 -9.51 17.28
CA ALA A 705 31.45 -9.14 18.18
C ALA A 705 31.32 -7.71 18.75
N ASN A 706 30.37 -6.91 18.26
CA ASN A 706 30.18 -5.53 18.71
C ASN A 706 29.43 -5.51 20.06
N PRO A 707 29.94 -4.84 21.11
CA PRO A 707 29.30 -4.81 22.43
C PRO A 707 27.93 -4.12 22.44
N ASN A 708 27.63 -3.28 21.42
CA ASN A 708 26.34 -2.61 21.27
C ASN A 708 25.36 -3.38 20.38
N ALA A 709 25.77 -4.51 19.79
CA ALA A 709 24.85 -5.34 19.03
C ALA A 709 23.86 -6.04 19.96
N VAL A 710 22.60 -6.06 19.55
CA VAL A 710 21.50 -6.63 20.31
C VAL A 710 21.01 -7.88 19.60
N ALA A 711 20.96 -9.01 20.30
CA ALA A 711 20.32 -10.22 19.79
C ALA A 711 18.84 -9.96 19.54
N VAL A 712 18.35 -10.33 18.36
CA VAL A 712 16.95 -10.16 17.96
C VAL A 712 16.13 -11.29 18.55
N THR A 713 15.03 -10.92 19.21
CA THR A 713 14.03 -11.86 19.72
C THR A 713 12.77 -11.77 18.87
N PHE A 714 12.34 -12.90 18.30
CA PHE A 714 11.09 -13.02 17.57
C PHE A 714 9.94 -13.16 18.56
N ALA A 715 9.08 -12.14 18.61
CA ALA A 715 8.06 -12.00 19.66
C ALA A 715 6.76 -12.72 19.32
N ASN A 716 6.54 -12.99 18.03
CA ASN A 716 5.32 -13.60 17.50
C ASN A 716 5.73 -14.80 16.63
N GLY A 717 5.26 -16.00 16.97
CA GLY A 717 5.68 -17.25 16.31
C GLY A 717 6.87 -17.95 16.99
N ASP A 718 7.54 -18.86 16.28
CA ASP A 718 8.78 -19.51 16.72
C ASP A 718 9.99 -19.05 15.87
N LEU A 719 11.10 -19.80 15.86
CA LEU A 719 12.28 -19.45 15.04
C LEU A 719 12.21 -20.00 13.60
N ASP A 720 11.11 -20.65 13.23
CA ASP A 720 10.83 -21.18 11.90
C ASP A 720 9.83 -20.25 11.21
N ASP A 721 8.64 -20.12 11.78
CA ASP A 721 7.63 -19.17 11.36
C ASP A 721 7.45 -18.14 12.47
N GLY A 722 8.15 -17.02 12.37
CA GLY A 722 8.08 -15.96 13.36
C GLY A 722 8.47 -14.58 12.84
N TYR A 723 8.11 -13.55 13.61
CA TYR A 723 8.46 -12.17 13.34
C TYR A 723 8.63 -11.34 14.61
N THR A 724 9.30 -10.20 14.47
CA THR A 724 9.55 -9.26 15.58
C THR A 724 8.41 -8.26 15.73
N ASN A 725 8.30 -7.66 16.92
CA ASN A 725 7.64 -6.35 17.04
C ASN A 725 8.50 -5.27 16.35
N ALA A 726 8.02 -4.02 16.33
CA ALA A 726 8.74 -2.89 15.75
C ALA A 726 10.17 -2.78 16.30
N ILE A 727 11.15 -2.76 15.41
CA ILE A 727 12.56 -2.53 15.69
C ILE A 727 12.90 -1.09 15.29
N PRO A 728 13.30 -0.22 16.23
CA PRO A 728 13.71 1.15 15.91
C PRO A 728 14.99 1.16 15.06
N LEU A 729 14.96 1.91 13.96
CA LEU A 729 16.14 2.16 13.10
C LEU A 729 17.11 3.14 13.77
N GLY A 730 16.59 4.06 14.57
CA GLY A 730 17.37 5.13 15.21
C GLY A 730 17.51 6.40 14.36
N PHE A 731 16.98 6.41 13.14
CA PHE A 731 16.83 7.55 12.24
C PHE A 731 15.58 7.36 11.36
N ASN A 732 15.13 8.42 10.68
CA ASN A 732 14.11 8.31 9.63
C ASN A 732 14.79 7.94 8.31
N VAL A 733 14.20 7.02 7.57
CA VAL A 733 14.62 6.63 6.23
C VAL A 733 13.44 6.74 5.27
N LYS A 734 13.66 7.33 4.09
CA LYS A 734 12.64 7.38 3.03
C LYS A 734 12.75 6.11 2.19
N PHE A 735 11.69 5.31 2.17
CA PHE A 735 11.59 4.09 1.37
C PHE A 735 10.32 4.14 0.51
N TYR A 736 10.47 4.05 -0.81
CA TYR A 736 9.37 4.21 -1.79
C TYR A 736 8.49 5.45 -1.51
N GLY A 737 9.14 6.60 -1.34
CA GLY A 737 8.46 7.88 -1.12
C GLY A 737 7.93 8.14 0.29
N THR A 738 7.95 7.13 1.18
CA THR A 738 7.39 7.22 2.55
C THR A 738 8.50 7.21 3.59
N GLU A 739 8.41 8.04 4.63
CA GLU A 739 9.35 8.04 5.75
C GLU A 739 9.01 6.98 6.80
N TYR A 740 10.02 6.20 7.21
CA TYR A 740 9.91 5.18 8.25
C TYR A 740 10.99 5.35 9.31
N SER A 741 10.67 5.03 10.56
CA SER A 741 11.60 5.04 11.70
C SER A 741 11.78 3.65 12.35
N ASN A 742 11.05 2.65 11.86
CA ASN A 742 11.05 1.29 12.39
C ASN A 742 10.97 0.26 11.26
N VAL A 743 11.43 -0.96 11.54
CA VAL A 743 11.27 -2.14 10.68
C VAL A 743 10.79 -3.34 11.48
N TYR A 744 10.23 -4.33 10.80
CA TYR A 744 9.76 -5.60 11.35
C TYR A 744 10.49 -6.72 10.62
N LEU A 745 11.10 -7.64 11.35
CA LEU A 745 11.94 -8.70 10.79
C LEU A 745 11.22 -10.04 10.86
N SER A 746 11.27 -10.80 9.77
CA SER A 746 10.80 -12.19 9.70
C SER A 746 11.94 -13.19 9.89
N THR A 747 11.66 -14.35 10.49
CA THR A 747 12.58 -15.51 10.53
C THR A 747 12.95 -16.00 9.13
N ASN A 748 12.05 -15.80 8.17
CA ASN A 748 12.17 -16.21 6.77
C ASN A 748 13.04 -15.30 5.89
N GLY A 749 13.86 -14.41 6.47
CA GLY A 749 14.93 -13.74 5.72
C GLY A 749 14.52 -12.48 4.94
N PHE A 750 13.41 -11.84 5.31
CA PHE A 750 13.02 -10.51 4.84
C PHE A 750 12.68 -9.57 6.00
N LEU A 751 12.70 -8.27 5.73
CA LEU A 751 12.18 -7.25 6.63
C LEU A 751 11.09 -6.42 5.94
N SER A 752 10.16 -5.87 6.71
CA SER A 752 9.14 -4.93 6.23
C SER A 752 9.22 -3.63 7.02
N PHE A 753 8.93 -2.51 6.36
CA PHE A 753 8.77 -1.20 6.98
C PHE A 753 7.36 -1.01 7.60
N THR A 754 6.45 -1.96 7.37
CA THR A 754 5.12 -2.00 8.00
C THR A 754 4.96 -3.23 8.90
N ALA A 755 3.99 -3.17 9.82
CA ALA A 755 3.78 -4.23 10.80
C ALA A 755 3.34 -5.54 10.12
N LEU A 756 4.05 -6.63 10.45
CA LEU A 756 3.70 -7.96 9.98
C LEU A 756 2.49 -8.50 10.76
N SER A 757 1.56 -9.14 10.05
CA SER A 757 0.30 -9.66 10.61
C SER A 757 0.27 -11.19 10.72
N ASN A 758 1.19 -11.87 10.05
CA ASN A 758 1.34 -13.33 10.07
C ASN A 758 2.81 -13.72 10.22
N ALA A 759 3.05 -14.95 10.64
CA ALA A 759 4.37 -15.55 10.77
C ALA A 759 4.71 -16.49 9.60
N THR A 760 3.70 -17.03 8.91
CA THR A 760 3.84 -18.09 7.89
C THR A 760 3.81 -17.53 6.46
N TYR A 761 4.75 -16.65 6.12
CA TYR A 761 4.83 -16.08 4.77
C TYR A 761 5.74 -16.91 3.85
N SER A 762 5.19 -17.36 2.72
CA SER A 762 5.93 -18.06 1.66
C SER A 762 6.54 -17.07 0.66
N ASN A 763 7.79 -17.28 0.26
CA ASN A 763 8.44 -16.40 -0.70
C ASN A 763 7.74 -16.39 -2.06
N ALA A 764 7.64 -15.20 -2.64
CA ALA A 764 6.90 -14.95 -3.87
C ALA A 764 7.67 -14.02 -4.79
N GLN A 765 7.24 -13.92 -6.05
CA GLN A 765 7.77 -12.94 -6.99
C GLN A 765 7.40 -11.52 -6.52
N ILE A 766 8.34 -10.58 -6.62
CA ILE A 766 8.13 -9.16 -6.33
C ILE A 766 8.38 -8.31 -7.59
N PRO A 767 7.77 -7.12 -7.75
CA PRO A 767 6.68 -6.62 -6.91
C PRO A 767 5.43 -7.51 -6.99
N GLY A 768 4.77 -7.73 -5.86
CA GLY A 768 3.52 -8.50 -5.77
C GLY A 768 2.58 -7.94 -4.71
N VAL A 769 1.29 -7.79 -5.04
CA VAL A 769 0.31 -7.17 -4.12
C VAL A 769 0.01 -8.02 -2.87
N ALA A 770 0.43 -9.28 -2.85
CA ALA A 770 0.23 -10.21 -1.76
C ALA A 770 1.19 -9.92 -0.60
N VAL A 771 0.64 -9.70 0.60
CA VAL A 771 1.43 -9.43 1.80
C VAL A 771 2.43 -10.57 2.10
N PRO A 772 3.65 -10.24 2.54
CA PRO A 772 4.09 -8.96 3.08
C PRO A 772 4.59 -7.97 2.01
N ASN A 773 4.24 -6.68 2.14
CA ASN A 773 4.70 -5.60 1.25
C ASN A 773 5.59 -4.60 2.00
N SER A 774 6.01 -3.53 1.33
CA SER A 774 6.92 -2.51 1.88
C SER A 774 8.20 -3.16 2.43
N MET A 775 8.83 -4.01 1.64
CA MET A 775 9.80 -4.97 2.14
C MET A 775 11.16 -4.93 1.44
N VAL A 776 12.15 -5.44 2.17
CA VAL A 776 13.46 -5.83 1.64
C VAL A 776 13.60 -7.33 1.83
N ALA A 777 13.49 -8.07 0.72
CA ALA A 777 13.76 -9.49 0.66
C ALA A 777 15.27 -9.70 0.52
N MET A 778 15.96 -9.93 1.63
CA MET A 778 17.42 -10.19 1.62
C MET A 778 17.70 -11.59 1.07
N PHE A 779 16.99 -12.58 1.60
CA PHE A 779 16.98 -13.95 1.15
C PHE A 779 15.68 -14.57 1.66
N TRP A 780 14.56 -14.14 1.08
CA TRP A 780 13.25 -14.59 1.54
C TRP A 780 12.99 -16.02 1.08
N ASP A 781 12.96 -16.95 2.01
CA ASP A 781 12.73 -18.39 1.77
C ASP A 781 12.20 -19.02 3.08
N ASP A 782 11.92 -20.31 3.07
CA ASP A 782 11.51 -21.09 4.24
C ASP A 782 12.73 -21.39 5.15
N LEU A 783 12.97 -20.52 6.14
CA LEU A 783 14.16 -20.51 6.99
C LEU A 783 13.85 -20.89 8.43
N ASP A 784 14.73 -21.68 9.06
CA ASP A 784 14.53 -22.20 10.42
C ASP A 784 15.76 -21.93 11.30
N GLY A 785 15.56 -21.25 12.41
CA GLY A 785 16.58 -20.97 13.43
C GLY A 785 16.49 -21.82 14.69
N ARG A 786 15.55 -22.78 14.80
CA ARG A 786 15.33 -23.56 16.03
C ARG A 786 16.51 -24.48 16.38
N THR A 787 17.27 -24.90 15.38
CA THR A 787 18.38 -25.86 15.52
C THR A 787 19.74 -25.18 15.62
N GLN A 788 19.96 -24.08 14.89
CA GLN A 788 21.22 -23.36 14.84
C GLN A 788 21.04 -21.91 14.36
N GLY A 789 22.02 -21.09 14.73
CA GLY A 789 22.15 -19.72 14.24
C GLY A 789 21.62 -18.67 15.21
N THR A 790 21.92 -17.42 14.90
CA THR A 790 21.47 -16.25 15.67
C THR A 790 21.22 -15.08 14.74
N VAL A 791 20.37 -14.15 15.18
CA VAL A 791 20.12 -12.89 14.49
C VAL A 791 20.48 -11.75 15.42
N HIS A 792 21.27 -10.80 14.94
CA HIS A 792 21.67 -9.62 15.70
C HIS A 792 21.31 -8.34 14.92
N ARG A 793 21.06 -7.26 15.64
CA ARG A 793 20.90 -5.91 15.10
C ARG A 793 21.90 -4.95 15.72
N LEU A 794 22.29 -3.93 14.98
CA LEU A 794 23.16 -2.85 15.46
C LEU A 794 22.73 -1.53 14.81
N GLN A 795 22.49 -0.50 15.61
CA GLN A 795 22.44 0.86 15.12
C GLN A 795 23.83 1.47 15.31
N ASP A 796 24.42 2.00 14.24
CA ASP A 796 25.73 2.67 14.27
C ASP A 796 25.67 3.94 13.40
N GLY A 797 25.55 5.10 14.04
CA GLY A 797 25.42 6.39 13.36
C GLY A 797 24.23 6.44 12.40
N ASN A 798 24.53 6.67 11.12
CA ASN A 798 23.56 6.75 10.01
C ASN A 798 23.30 5.38 9.33
N LYS A 799 23.70 4.27 9.97
CA LYS A 799 23.52 2.91 9.45
C LYS A 799 22.81 2.03 10.46
N PHE A 800 21.95 1.16 9.95
CA PHE A 800 21.25 0.14 10.71
C PHE A 800 21.50 -1.23 10.10
N TYR A 801 21.99 -2.16 10.92
CA TYR A 801 22.40 -3.50 10.52
C TYR A 801 21.43 -4.55 11.05
N ILE A 802 21.12 -5.55 10.23
CA ILE A 802 20.58 -6.85 10.66
C ILE A 802 21.46 -7.95 10.08
N GLN A 803 21.98 -8.85 10.93
CA GLN A 803 22.83 -9.97 10.53
C GLN A 803 22.22 -11.30 10.97
N PHE A 804 21.97 -12.18 10.00
CA PHE A 804 21.71 -13.59 10.23
C PHE A 804 23.06 -14.32 10.24
N THR A 805 23.31 -15.12 11.28
CA THR A 805 24.57 -15.86 11.45
C THR A 805 24.29 -17.33 11.63
N ASN A 806 24.83 -18.16 10.73
CA ASN A 806 24.68 -19.62 10.74
C ASN A 806 23.21 -20.10 10.80
N TRP A 807 22.29 -19.37 10.17
CA TRP A 807 20.88 -19.74 10.04
C TRP A 807 20.73 -20.91 9.04
N GLN A 808 19.59 -21.60 8.99
CA GLN A 808 19.39 -22.71 8.04
C GLN A 808 18.02 -22.65 7.36
N LYS A 809 17.78 -23.55 6.40
CA LYS A 809 16.46 -23.78 5.79
C LYS A 809 15.67 -24.82 6.59
N TYR A 810 14.34 -24.73 6.61
CA TYR A 810 13.47 -25.66 7.35
C TYR A 810 13.68 -27.15 6.99
N SER A 811 13.80 -27.46 5.70
CA SER A 811 13.95 -28.84 5.19
C SER A 811 15.35 -29.17 4.63
N GLY A 812 16.32 -28.26 4.75
CA GLY A 812 17.65 -28.38 4.15
C GLY A 812 18.79 -28.56 5.15
N THR A 813 19.92 -29.12 4.70
CA THR A 813 21.19 -29.08 5.45
C THR A 813 22.04 -27.93 4.95
N GLY A 814 22.48 -27.02 5.82
CA GLY A 814 23.29 -25.88 5.39
C GLY A 814 23.51 -24.82 6.47
N SER A 815 24.18 -23.74 6.08
CA SER A 815 24.41 -22.57 6.91
C SER A 815 24.37 -21.31 6.04
N LEU A 816 23.50 -20.38 6.43
CA LEU A 816 23.27 -19.10 5.79
C LEU A 816 23.72 -17.98 6.74
N THR A 817 24.61 -17.12 6.24
CA THR A 817 25.14 -15.95 6.94
C THR A 817 25.14 -14.80 5.96
N PHE A 818 24.22 -13.87 6.19
CA PHE A 818 23.99 -12.69 5.37
C PHE A 818 23.56 -11.52 6.24
N GLN A 819 23.69 -10.32 5.71
CA GLN A 819 23.47 -9.07 6.43
C GLN A 819 22.82 -8.04 5.51
N VAL A 820 21.93 -7.22 6.06
CA VAL A 820 21.46 -6.00 5.41
C VAL A 820 21.94 -4.78 6.19
N VAL A 821 22.28 -3.73 5.45
CA VAL A 821 22.63 -2.41 5.96
C VAL A 821 21.69 -1.40 5.33
N ILE A 822 20.86 -0.78 6.16
CA ILE A 822 19.99 0.32 5.76
C ILE A 822 20.71 1.61 6.16
N HIS A 823 20.93 2.49 5.18
CA HIS A 823 21.48 3.81 5.40
C HIS A 823 20.35 4.83 5.58
N GLN A 824 20.61 5.90 6.34
CA GLN A 824 19.65 6.98 6.56
C GLN A 824 19.18 7.66 5.27
N ASN A 825 20.03 7.72 4.24
CA ASN A 825 19.68 8.28 2.93
C ASN A 825 18.77 7.39 2.07
N GLY A 826 18.42 6.18 2.52
CA GLY A 826 17.55 5.27 1.75
C GLY A 826 18.31 4.24 0.91
N LYS A 827 19.65 4.29 0.88
CA LYS A 827 20.48 3.23 0.32
C LYS A 827 20.39 1.95 1.16
N ILE A 828 20.22 0.82 0.50
CA ILE A 828 20.10 -0.50 1.12
C ILE A 828 21.16 -1.41 0.51
N VAL A 829 22.03 -1.98 1.35
CA VAL A 829 23.06 -2.93 0.90
C VAL A 829 22.87 -4.27 1.57
N VAL A 830 22.83 -5.35 0.79
CA VAL A 830 22.75 -6.73 1.26
C VAL A 830 24.07 -7.45 0.97
N TYR A 831 24.68 -8.03 1.99
CA TYR A 831 25.93 -8.78 1.91
C TYR A 831 25.70 -10.26 2.18
N TYR A 832 26.27 -11.11 1.34
CA TYR A 832 26.20 -12.57 1.45
C TYR A 832 27.58 -13.15 1.75
N ASN A 833 27.78 -13.67 2.96
CA ASN A 833 29.09 -14.14 3.41
C ASN A 833 29.26 -15.65 3.27
N ASN A 834 28.40 -16.41 3.95
CA ASN A 834 28.37 -17.87 3.85
C ASN A 834 26.96 -18.32 3.48
N MET A 835 26.76 -18.67 2.22
CA MET A 835 25.50 -19.13 1.65
C MET A 835 25.61 -20.62 1.28
N ASN A 836 25.96 -21.45 2.27
CA ASN A 836 26.13 -22.89 2.08
C ASN A 836 24.80 -23.62 2.30
N ALA A 837 23.87 -23.48 1.37
CA ALA A 837 22.61 -24.21 1.31
C ALA A 837 22.11 -24.29 -0.14
N THR A 838 20.92 -24.82 -0.37
CA THR A 838 20.23 -24.65 -1.65
C THR A 838 19.77 -23.20 -1.81
N LEU A 839 20.27 -22.49 -2.83
CA LEU A 839 20.08 -21.04 -2.98
C LEU A 839 19.05 -20.62 -4.05
N ASN A 840 18.50 -21.58 -4.79
CA ASN A 840 17.70 -21.32 -5.99
C ASN A 840 16.19 -21.24 -5.74
N SER A 841 15.76 -20.98 -4.51
CA SER A 841 14.35 -20.98 -4.10
C SER A 841 13.94 -19.73 -3.36
N ALA A 842 14.84 -18.75 -3.21
CA ALA A 842 14.56 -17.53 -2.46
C ALA A 842 14.06 -16.41 -3.38
N THR A 843 13.37 -15.44 -2.77
CA THR A 843 13.16 -14.11 -3.33
C THR A 843 14.23 -13.15 -2.81
N VAL A 844 14.79 -12.34 -3.71
CA VAL A 844 15.73 -11.26 -3.41
C VAL A 844 15.28 -10.00 -4.14
N GLY A 845 15.18 -8.88 -3.42
CA GLY A 845 14.78 -7.60 -3.98
C GLY A 845 14.10 -6.67 -2.97
N ILE A 846 13.49 -5.60 -3.49
CA ILE A 846 12.74 -4.61 -2.71
C ILE A 846 11.40 -4.29 -3.38
N GLU A 847 10.39 -3.90 -2.61
CA GLU A 847 9.11 -3.44 -3.17
C GLU A 847 8.39 -2.43 -2.27
N ASN A 848 7.49 -1.66 -2.88
CA ASN A 848 6.72 -0.63 -2.23
C ASN A 848 5.58 -1.18 -1.34
N ALA A 849 4.89 -0.30 -0.61
CA ALA A 849 3.82 -0.71 0.30
C ALA A 849 2.59 -1.32 -0.39
N ALA A 850 2.36 -0.98 -1.66
CA ALA A 850 1.25 -1.50 -2.44
C ALA A 850 1.59 -2.85 -3.13
N GLY A 851 2.86 -3.26 -3.14
CA GLY A 851 3.32 -4.44 -3.87
C GLY A 851 3.13 -4.33 -5.39
N ASN A 852 2.99 -3.11 -5.92
CA ASN A 852 2.75 -2.85 -7.35
C ASN A 852 3.94 -2.21 -8.06
N ASP A 853 5.00 -1.88 -7.31
CA ASP A 853 6.26 -1.40 -7.84
C ASP A 853 7.42 -1.86 -6.96
N GLY A 854 8.55 -2.19 -7.58
CA GLY A 854 9.62 -2.91 -6.91
C GLY A 854 10.73 -3.36 -7.83
N LEU A 855 11.87 -3.73 -7.25
CA LEU A 855 13.02 -4.30 -7.94
C LEU A 855 13.26 -5.73 -7.47
N GLN A 856 12.96 -6.68 -8.33
CA GLN A 856 13.38 -8.07 -8.12
C GLN A 856 14.77 -8.33 -8.68
N VAL A 857 15.63 -8.87 -7.82
CA VAL A 857 16.97 -9.36 -8.18
C VAL A 857 16.93 -10.85 -8.51
N ALA A 858 16.20 -11.64 -7.74
CA ALA A 858 16.03 -13.07 -7.99
C ALA A 858 14.73 -13.58 -7.40
N TYR A 859 14.10 -14.53 -8.09
CA TYR A 859 13.02 -15.35 -7.55
C TYR A 859 13.20 -16.76 -8.08
N ASN A 860 13.34 -17.74 -7.17
CA ASN A 860 13.58 -19.14 -7.51
C ASN A 860 14.71 -19.33 -8.54
N ALA A 861 15.81 -18.59 -8.38
CA ALA A 861 16.91 -18.54 -9.34
C ALA A 861 18.29 -18.69 -8.66
N ASN A 862 19.23 -19.31 -9.38
CA ASN A 862 20.64 -19.38 -8.96
C ASN A 862 21.30 -18.02 -9.19
N TYR A 863 21.37 -17.19 -8.15
CA TYR A 863 21.95 -15.86 -8.24
C TYR A 863 22.88 -15.53 -7.06
N VAL A 864 22.38 -15.73 -5.83
CA VAL A 864 23.13 -15.44 -4.61
C VAL A 864 24.37 -16.34 -4.48
N ALA A 865 25.50 -15.76 -4.07
CA ALA A 865 26.76 -16.46 -3.87
C ALA A 865 27.56 -15.89 -2.70
N ASN A 866 28.58 -16.62 -2.24
CA ASN A 866 29.51 -16.11 -1.21
C ASN A 866 30.28 -14.90 -1.74
N ASN A 867 30.53 -13.94 -0.86
CA ASN A 867 31.24 -12.68 -1.15
C ASN A 867 30.53 -11.79 -2.18
N LEU A 868 29.20 -11.88 -2.27
CA LEU A 868 28.37 -11.01 -3.09
C LEU A 868 27.83 -9.84 -2.26
N ALA A 869 27.86 -8.64 -2.82
CA ALA A 869 27.11 -7.49 -2.31
C ALA A 869 26.06 -7.03 -3.33
N LEU A 870 24.88 -6.66 -2.85
CA LEU A 870 23.81 -6.05 -3.63
C LEU A 870 23.46 -4.69 -3.05
N GLU A 871 23.42 -3.67 -3.89
CA GLU A 871 23.01 -2.33 -3.53
C GLU A 871 21.68 -1.99 -4.20
N PHE A 872 20.77 -1.38 -3.45
CA PHE A 872 19.56 -0.73 -3.93
C PHE A 872 19.60 0.75 -3.55
N ALA A 873 19.46 1.64 -4.54
CA ALA A 873 19.50 3.08 -4.32
C ALA A 873 18.71 3.82 -5.40
N SER A 874 17.98 4.88 -5.03
CA SER A 874 17.32 5.79 -5.98
C SER A 874 18.23 6.97 -6.31
N GLU A 875 18.48 7.30 -7.59
CA GLU A 875 19.40 8.39 -7.93
C GLU A 875 18.74 9.78 -8.04
N PRO A 876 19.47 10.88 -7.71
CA PRO A 876 20.80 10.89 -7.10
C PRO A 876 20.81 11.33 -5.64
N ASP A 877 21.46 10.50 -4.83
CA ASP A 877 21.86 10.80 -3.46
C ASP A 877 23.12 11.67 -3.38
N TRP A 878 23.79 12.06 -4.47
CA TRP A 878 24.89 13.03 -4.37
C TRP A 878 24.39 14.47 -4.23
N LEU A 879 23.14 14.76 -4.62
CA LEU A 879 22.52 16.08 -4.49
C LEU A 879 21.02 15.92 -4.15
N SER A 880 20.62 16.32 -2.94
CA SER A 880 19.22 16.29 -2.49
C SER A 880 18.68 17.68 -2.17
N ASN A 881 17.36 17.92 -2.29
CA ASN A 881 16.72 19.21 -2.00
C ASN A 881 15.66 19.13 -0.88
N ASN A 882 15.46 20.20 -0.12
CA ASN A 882 14.48 20.28 0.97
C ASN A 882 13.06 20.74 0.54
N VAL A 883 12.95 21.45 -0.59
CA VAL A 883 11.69 22.04 -1.09
C VAL A 883 11.42 21.55 -2.51
N ASN A 884 10.28 20.90 -2.71
CA ASN A 884 9.88 20.34 -4.00
C ASN A 884 8.86 21.21 -4.76
N SER A 885 8.10 22.05 -4.06
CA SER A 885 7.16 23.01 -4.65
C SER A 885 6.67 24.05 -3.63
N GLY A 886 6.05 25.12 -4.13
CA GLY A 886 5.40 26.12 -3.28
C GLY A 886 4.77 27.27 -4.05
N THR A 887 4.06 28.13 -3.32
CA THR A 887 3.46 29.37 -3.84
C THR A 887 4.06 30.58 -3.13
N LEU A 888 4.66 31.50 -3.88
CA LEU A 888 5.25 32.74 -3.36
C LEU A 888 4.41 33.95 -3.75
N PHE A 889 3.92 34.66 -2.74
CA PHE A 889 3.33 35.98 -2.94
C PHE A 889 4.38 36.99 -3.41
N ASN A 890 3.91 38.05 -4.05
CA ASN A 890 4.73 39.16 -4.51
C ASN A 890 5.74 39.65 -3.44
N GLY A 891 7.03 39.69 -3.81
CA GLY A 891 8.11 40.15 -2.93
C GLY A 891 8.66 39.11 -1.96
N ASN A 892 8.08 37.89 -1.93
CA ASN A 892 8.57 36.81 -1.09
C ASN A 892 9.55 35.90 -1.83
N SER A 893 10.36 35.21 -1.03
CA SER A 893 11.40 34.28 -1.46
C SER A 893 11.40 33.04 -0.58
N VAL A 894 11.95 31.94 -1.09
CA VAL A 894 12.22 30.72 -0.34
C VAL A 894 13.58 30.17 -0.74
N ASP A 895 14.30 29.66 0.24
CA ASP A 895 15.58 28.99 0.01
C ASP A 895 15.34 27.49 -0.21
N VAL A 896 15.79 27.01 -1.35
CA VAL A 896 15.92 25.59 -1.68
C VAL A 896 17.31 25.17 -1.20
N GLU A 897 17.38 24.48 -0.06
CA GLU A 897 18.62 23.90 0.45
C GLU A 897 18.94 22.64 -0.37
N LEU A 898 20.15 22.60 -0.90
CA LEU A 898 20.74 21.50 -1.63
C LEU A 898 21.84 20.86 -0.79
N THR A 899 21.70 19.57 -0.50
CA THR A 899 22.71 18.79 0.24
C THR A 899 23.53 17.96 -0.74
N PHE A 900 24.82 18.27 -0.83
CA PHE A 900 25.84 17.55 -1.56
C PHE A 900 26.40 16.42 -0.69
N HIS A 901 26.41 15.19 -1.21
CA HIS A 901 26.92 14.01 -0.52
C HIS A 901 28.12 13.42 -1.27
N ALA A 902 29.29 13.39 -0.64
CA ALA A 902 30.52 12.80 -1.17
C ALA A 902 30.95 11.53 -0.40
N GLU A 903 30.19 11.11 0.62
CA GLU A 903 30.51 10.01 1.53
C GLU A 903 30.37 8.60 0.96
N ASP A 904 29.75 8.47 -0.19
CA ASP A 904 29.51 7.18 -0.84
C ASP A 904 29.88 7.17 -2.34
N TYR A 905 30.50 8.25 -2.83
CA TYR A 905 30.73 8.46 -4.26
C TYR A 905 32.23 8.42 -4.62
N PRO A 906 32.61 7.75 -5.73
CA PRO A 906 34.00 7.67 -6.16
C PRO A 906 34.58 9.04 -6.57
N VAL A 907 35.91 9.14 -6.58
CA VAL A 907 36.62 10.31 -7.13
C VAL A 907 36.20 10.55 -8.58
N GLY A 908 35.88 11.80 -8.92
CA GLY A 908 35.44 12.18 -10.26
C GLY A 908 34.52 13.40 -10.28
N SER A 909 34.10 13.79 -11.49
CA SER A 909 33.21 14.94 -11.71
C SER A 909 31.77 14.49 -11.91
N TYR A 910 30.86 15.15 -11.19
CA TYR A 910 29.42 14.95 -11.18
C TYR A 910 28.76 16.26 -11.61
N ALA A 911 27.71 16.17 -12.42
CA ALA A 911 26.89 17.32 -12.79
C ALA A 911 25.42 16.95 -12.84
N MET A 912 24.58 17.91 -12.46
CA MET A 912 23.14 17.76 -12.37
C MET A 912 22.49 19.13 -12.48
N ASP A 913 21.29 19.19 -13.03
CA ASP A 913 20.54 20.40 -13.23
C ASP A 913 19.42 20.52 -12.19
N LEU A 914 19.40 21.60 -11.40
CA LEU A 914 18.21 21.98 -10.63
C LEU A 914 17.24 22.73 -11.54
N VAL A 915 16.12 22.11 -11.86
CA VAL A 915 15.11 22.65 -12.77
C VAL A 915 13.95 23.20 -11.95
N VAL A 916 13.80 24.52 -11.93
CA VAL A 916 12.69 25.21 -11.28
C VAL A 916 11.63 25.51 -12.33
N ALA A 917 10.56 24.72 -12.37
CA ALA A 917 9.38 24.99 -13.19
C ALA A 917 8.44 25.95 -12.46
N SER A 918 7.81 26.88 -13.16
CA SER A 918 6.90 27.84 -12.53
C SER A 918 5.79 28.34 -13.46
N ASN A 919 4.83 29.04 -12.89
CA ASN A 919 3.77 29.73 -13.62
C ASN A 919 4.21 31.11 -14.21
N ASP A 920 5.48 31.50 -14.19
CA ASP A 920 6.00 32.66 -14.93
C ASP A 920 5.87 32.44 -16.46
N PRO A 921 5.19 33.32 -17.22
CA PRO A 921 4.99 33.15 -18.66
C PRO A 921 6.24 33.39 -19.53
N VAL A 922 7.25 34.09 -19.02
CA VAL A 922 8.50 34.41 -19.73
C VAL A 922 9.56 33.36 -19.41
N SER A 923 9.65 32.97 -18.13
CA SER A 923 10.64 32.00 -17.63
C SER A 923 9.94 30.87 -16.89
N SER A 924 9.12 30.10 -17.61
CA SER A 924 8.37 28.97 -17.08
C SER A 924 9.26 27.85 -16.53
N THR A 925 10.53 27.86 -16.89
CA THR A 925 11.54 26.93 -16.40
C THR A 925 12.86 27.66 -16.27
N VAL A 926 13.50 27.58 -15.11
CA VAL A 926 14.85 28.07 -14.86
C VAL A 926 15.71 26.88 -14.46
N THR A 927 16.73 26.59 -15.25
CA THR A 927 17.70 25.53 -14.97
C THR A 927 18.95 26.11 -14.34
N VAL A 928 19.29 25.63 -13.14
CA VAL A 928 20.53 25.98 -12.43
C VAL A 928 21.47 24.78 -12.50
N PRO A 929 22.55 24.84 -13.30
CA PRO A 929 23.53 23.77 -13.34
C PRO A 929 24.27 23.67 -12.00
N VAL A 930 24.32 22.47 -11.46
CA VAL A 930 25.00 22.10 -10.22
C VAL A 930 26.09 21.08 -10.55
N THR A 931 27.29 21.32 -10.06
CA THR A 931 28.44 20.44 -10.30
C THR A 931 29.18 20.14 -9.01
N MET A 932 29.71 18.93 -8.90
CA MET A 932 30.53 18.48 -7.78
C MET A 932 31.75 17.73 -8.31
N GLU A 933 32.94 18.04 -7.80
CA GLU A 933 34.15 17.27 -8.08
C GLU A 933 34.64 16.62 -6.78
N ILE A 934 34.66 15.29 -6.73
CA ILE A 934 35.24 14.54 -5.61
C ILE A 934 36.71 14.31 -5.93
N SER A 935 37.62 14.88 -5.13
CA SER A 935 39.07 14.71 -5.30
C SER A 935 39.77 14.50 -3.96
N ILE A 936 40.84 13.70 -3.95
CA ILE A 936 41.69 13.56 -2.76
C ILE A 936 42.72 14.68 -2.74
N ILE A 937 42.59 15.62 -1.82
CA ILE A 937 43.59 16.67 -1.62
C ILE A 937 44.68 16.11 -0.69
N PRO A 938 45.96 16.08 -1.10
CA PRO A 938 47.06 15.66 -0.22
C PRO A 938 47.20 16.68 0.93
N VAL A 939 47.35 16.17 2.17
CA VAL A 939 47.65 16.89 3.44
C VAL A 939 47.65 18.42 3.36
N GLU A 940 46.72 19.07 4.04
CA GLU A 940 46.68 20.54 4.07
C GLU A 940 47.65 21.11 5.12
N LEU A 941 48.79 21.63 4.66
CA LEU A 941 49.81 22.25 5.51
C LEU A 941 49.37 23.65 5.97
N THR A 942 48.93 23.77 7.22
CA THR A 942 48.46 25.05 7.80
C THR A 942 49.58 26.00 8.20
N SER A 943 50.77 25.49 8.52
CA SER A 943 51.93 26.33 8.81
C SER A 943 53.23 25.60 8.53
N PHE A 944 54.25 26.33 8.06
CA PHE A 944 55.63 25.86 8.01
C PHE A 944 56.56 27.04 8.22
N VAL A 945 57.30 27.04 9.32
CA VAL A 945 58.14 28.15 9.76
C VAL A 945 59.51 27.66 10.22
N ALA A 946 60.52 28.49 9.99
CA ALA A 946 61.89 28.24 10.38
C ALA A 946 62.34 29.36 11.32
N ASN A 947 62.82 28.99 12.51
CA ASN A 947 63.40 29.93 13.47
C ASN A 947 64.87 29.60 13.64
N ASN A 948 65.74 30.59 13.47
CA ASN A 948 67.16 30.46 13.74
C ASN A 948 67.44 30.65 15.24
N ASP A 949 68.29 29.78 15.79
CA ASP A 949 68.92 29.95 17.09
C ASP A 949 70.43 29.71 16.91
N ARG A 950 71.19 30.80 16.84
CA ARG A 950 72.63 30.82 16.54
C ARG A 950 72.94 30.08 15.24
N ASN A 951 73.60 28.92 15.32
CA ASN A 951 73.95 28.07 14.18
C ASN A 951 73.01 26.87 14.01
N ASN A 952 71.85 26.87 14.66
CA ASN A 952 70.82 25.86 14.48
C ASN A 952 69.56 26.50 13.91
N VAL A 953 68.82 25.75 13.11
CA VAL A 953 67.51 26.14 12.59
C VAL A 953 66.48 25.14 13.09
N THR A 954 65.45 25.62 13.78
CA THR A 954 64.31 24.82 14.19
C THR A 954 63.16 25.06 13.21
N LEU A 955 62.76 24.00 12.52
CA LEU A 955 61.61 23.95 11.64
C LEU A 955 60.39 23.48 12.44
N ASN A 956 59.27 24.18 12.35
CA ASN A 956 58.00 23.75 12.90
C ASN A 956 56.93 23.82 11.82
N TRP A 957 56.09 22.80 11.75
CA TRP A 957 54.95 22.81 10.84
C TRP A 957 53.73 22.13 11.45
N SER A 958 52.57 22.48 10.90
CA SER A 958 51.28 21.95 11.32
C SER A 958 50.46 21.56 10.10
N THR A 959 49.78 20.44 10.19
CA THR A 959 48.80 19.96 9.20
C THR A 959 47.41 20.18 9.76
N ALA A 960 46.45 20.65 8.95
CA ALA A 960 45.03 20.66 9.33
C ALA A 960 44.47 19.24 9.31
N THR A 961 44.78 18.52 8.23
CA THR A 961 44.43 17.14 8.01
C THR A 961 45.61 16.41 7.36
N GLU A 962 45.66 15.10 7.56
CA GLU A 962 46.58 14.18 6.90
C GLU A 962 45.80 13.05 6.26
N THR A 963 46.14 12.69 5.04
CA THR A 963 45.53 11.55 4.33
C THR A 963 46.65 10.71 3.78
N ASN A 964 46.67 9.41 4.13
CA ASN A 964 47.66 8.45 3.64
C ASN A 964 49.13 8.83 3.91
N ASN A 965 49.41 9.72 4.88
CA ASN A 965 50.73 10.34 5.07
C ASN A 965 51.71 9.40 5.79
N SER A 966 52.77 8.97 5.10
CA SER A 966 53.88 8.21 5.67
C SER A 966 54.83 9.11 6.46
N GLY A 967 54.99 10.36 6.02
CA GLY A 967 55.74 11.40 6.73
C GLY A 967 56.41 12.42 5.83
N PHE A 968 57.26 13.26 6.43
CA PHE A 968 57.86 14.43 5.79
C PHE A 968 59.38 14.26 5.65
N GLN A 969 59.87 14.26 4.43
CA GLN A 969 61.29 14.39 4.12
C GLN A 969 61.70 15.86 4.16
N VAL A 970 62.56 16.21 5.10
CA VAL A 970 63.08 17.58 5.27
C VAL A 970 64.25 17.79 4.34
N GLU A 971 64.12 18.74 3.41
CA GLU A 971 65.17 19.11 2.47
C GLU A 971 65.68 20.53 2.74
N ARG A 972 67.00 20.69 2.62
CA ARG A 972 67.69 21.97 2.79
C ARG A 972 68.52 22.31 1.56
N LYS A 973 68.62 23.60 1.27
CA LYS A 973 69.51 24.15 0.26
C LYS A 973 70.19 25.41 0.79
N LEU A 974 71.52 25.50 0.68
CA LEU A 974 72.25 26.75 0.90
C LEU A 974 72.04 27.67 -0.31
N ASN A 975 71.76 28.94 -0.08
CA ASN A 975 71.52 29.89 -1.16
C ASN A 975 72.73 29.97 -2.11
N GLY A 976 72.50 29.79 -3.41
CA GLY A 976 73.53 29.66 -4.45
C GLY A 976 74.02 28.24 -4.76
N ALA A 977 73.62 27.22 -4.00
CA ALA A 977 73.88 25.81 -4.36
C ALA A 977 72.93 25.35 -5.49
N ASN A 978 73.32 24.34 -6.27
CA ASN A 978 72.51 23.84 -7.39
C ASN A 978 71.51 22.73 -7.00
N ALA A 979 71.68 22.07 -5.85
CA ALA A 979 70.88 20.90 -5.45
C ALA A 979 70.36 21.01 -4.01
N TRP A 980 69.20 20.39 -3.76
CA TRP A 980 68.64 20.16 -2.43
C TRP A 980 69.35 18.98 -1.77
N THR A 981 69.50 19.03 -0.45
CA THR A 981 70.07 17.96 0.37
C THR A 981 69.03 17.45 1.35
N ASN A 982 68.85 16.13 1.42
CA ASN A 982 67.95 15.49 2.38
C ASN A 982 68.60 15.49 3.77
N VAL A 983 67.95 16.12 4.74
CA VAL A 983 68.52 16.32 6.08
C VAL A 983 67.93 15.35 7.10
N SER A 984 66.63 15.02 6.99
CA SER A 984 65.95 14.04 7.84
C SER A 984 64.62 13.58 7.23
N PHE A 985 64.02 12.53 7.81
CA PHE A 985 62.62 12.14 7.61
C PHE A 985 61.89 12.15 8.95
N VAL A 986 60.70 12.74 9.01
CA VAL A 986 59.85 12.78 10.21
C VAL A 986 58.56 12.04 9.91
N SER A 987 58.31 10.93 10.62
CA SER A 987 57.12 10.09 10.41
C SER A 987 55.82 10.86 10.65
N GLY A 988 54.87 10.68 9.73
CA GLY A 988 53.52 11.23 9.80
C GLY A 988 52.59 10.40 10.69
N LYS A 989 51.29 10.75 10.71
CA LYS A 989 50.26 10.03 11.47
C LYS A 989 49.36 9.14 10.62
N GLY A 990 49.63 8.97 9.33
CA GLY A 990 48.77 8.22 8.41
C GLY A 990 47.61 9.09 7.93
N THR A 991 46.38 8.64 8.18
CA THR A 991 45.17 9.42 7.91
C THR A 991 44.64 10.00 9.23
N SER A 992 44.57 11.32 9.34
CA SER A 992 44.12 12.06 10.52
C SER A 992 43.38 13.33 10.12
N THR A 993 42.18 13.54 10.63
CA THR A 993 41.43 14.80 10.42
C THR A 993 41.69 15.83 11.53
N GLU A 994 42.54 15.51 12.51
CA GLU A 994 42.93 16.41 13.59
C GLU A 994 44.21 17.18 13.24
N ARG A 995 44.35 18.40 13.79
CA ARG A 995 45.56 19.20 13.61
C ARG A 995 46.76 18.53 14.28
N ASN A 996 47.76 18.18 13.49
CA ASN A 996 49.01 17.62 13.99
C ASN A 996 50.15 18.63 13.88
N ASN A 997 51.07 18.61 14.86
CA ASN A 997 52.20 19.53 14.95
C ASN A 997 53.52 18.75 14.95
N TYR A 998 54.49 19.25 14.18
CA TYR A 998 55.78 18.62 13.98
C TYR A 998 56.92 19.61 14.18
N SER A 999 58.08 19.11 14.58
CA SER A 999 59.28 19.91 14.78
C SER A 999 60.54 19.14 14.41
N TYR A 1000 61.50 19.82 13.77
CA TYR A 1000 62.82 19.29 13.46
C TYR A 1000 63.89 20.36 13.63
N MET A 1001 65.03 20.01 14.25
CA MET A 1001 66.15 20.92 14.46
C MET A 1001 67.36 20.50 13.63
N ASP A 1002 67.74 21.36 12.69
CA ASP A 1002 68.95 21.26 11.90
C ASP A 1002 70.11 21.99 12.59
N LYS A 1003 71.25 21.31 12.79
CA LYS A 1003 72.29 21.75 13.73
C LYS A 1003 73.61 22.09 13.04
N SER A 1004 74.36 23.02 13.64
CA SER A 1004 75.74 23.36 13.27
C SER A 1004 75.92 23.88 11.84
N LEU A 1005 75.02 24.76 11.41
CA LEU A 1005 75.04 25.41 10.12
C LEU A 1005 76.11 26.51 10.05
N ALA A 1006 76.70 26.68 8.87
CA ALA A 1006 77.57 27.82 8.61
C ALA A 1006 76.75 29.11 8.49
N VAL A 1007 77.39 30.26 8.62
CA VAL A 1007 76.72 31.54 8.34
C VAL A 1007 76.30 31.56 6.87
N GLY A 1008 75.03 31.87 6.62
CA GLY A 1008 74.47 31.88 5.28
C GLY A 1008 72.95 31.80 5.28
N LYS A 1009 72.38 32.09 4.11
CA LYS A 1009 70.95 31.99 3.88
C LYS A 1009 70.59 30.58 3.44
N TYR A 1010 69.69 29.93 4.17
CA TYR A 1010 69.22 28.58 3.86
C TYR A 1010 67.76 28.59 3.44
N SER A 1011 67.45 27.80 2.43
CA SER A 1011 66.09 27.49 2.02
C SER A 1011 65.73 26.09 2.51
N TYR A 1012 64.52 25.92 3.03
CA TYR A 1012 63.97 24.65 3.49
C TYR A 1012 62.65 24.36 2.78
N ARG A 1013 62.40 23.08 2.51
CA ARG A 1013 61.09 22.57 2.10
C ARG A 1013 60.84 21.20 2.68
N LEU A 1014 59.58 20.84 2.83
CA LEU A 1014 59.15 19.50 3.16
C LEU A 1014 58.73 18.80 1.88
N LYS A 1015 59.11 17.54 1.73
CA LYS A 1015 58.52 16.63 0.77
C LYS A 1015 57.68 15.64 1.57
N GLN A 1016 56.37 15.83 1.57
CA GLN A 1016 55.43 14.86 2.12
C GLN A 1016 55.45 13.61 1.26
N VAL A 1017 55.47 12.44 1.89
CA VAL A 1017 55.46 11.14 1.23
C VAL A 1017 54.29 10.35 1.78
N ASP A 1018 53.45 9.84 0.89
CA ASP A 1018 52.29 9.03 1.24
C ASP A 1018 52.68 7.54 1.32
N LEU A 1019 51.84 6.69 1.92
CA LEU A 1019 52.10 5.26 2.09
C LEU A 1019 52.15 4.50 0.76
N ASP A 1020 51.52 5.04 -0.29
CA ASP A 1020 51.57 4.52 -1.66
C ASP A 1020 52.80 4.98 -2.46
N GLY A 1021 53.64 5.83 -1.86
CA GLY A 1021 54.87 6.35 -2.44
C GLY A 1021 54.72 7.62 -3.29
N THR A 1022 53.50 8.16 -3.43
CA THR A 1022 53.31 9.49 -4.01
C THR A 1022 53.84 10.58 -3.06
N SER A 1023 54.13 11.77 -3.60
CA SER A 1023 54.75 12.83 -2.80
C SER A 1023 54.49 14.23 -3.33
N GLU A 1024 54.29 15.16 -2.41
CA GLU A 1024 54.10 16.59 -2.69
C GLU A 1024 55.10 17.46 -1.89
N TYR A 1025 55.43 18.65 -2.40
CA TYR A 1025 56.37 19.57 -1.74
C TYR A 1025 55.64 20.75 -1.11
N SER A 1026 56.04 21.14 0.10
CA SER A 1026 55.63 22.40 0.72
C SER A 1026 56.19 23.61 -0.04
N PRO A 1027 55.62 24.81 0.19
CA PRO A 1027 56.30 26.05 -0.11
C PRO A 1027 57.71 26.08 0.49
N VAL A 1028 58.63 26.74 -0.22
CA VAL A 1028 60.00 26.95 0.26
C VAL A 1028 60.01 28.11 1.23
N ILE A 1029 60.58 27.89 2.41
CA ILE A 1029 60.85 28.94 3.40
C ILE A 1029 62.33 29.23 3.48
N GLU A 1030 62.68 30.47 3.81
CA GLU A 1030 64.06 30.89 3.92
C GLU A 1030 64.36 31.36 5.35
N VAL A 1031 65.59 31.08 5.80
CA VAL A 1031 66.08 31.54 7.10
C VAL A 1031 67.54 31.91 6.99
N ASP A 1032 67.89 33.05 7.58
CA ASP A 1032 69.26 33.53 7.64
C ASP A 1032 69.94 33.02 8.91
N VAL A 1033 70.99 32.21 8.76
CA VAL A 1033 71.91 31.93 9.85
C VAL A 1033 72.92 33.07 9.87
N ASN A 1034 72.67 34.06 10.71
CA ASN A 1034 73.47 35.27 10.77
C ASN A 1034 74.81 35.06 11.45
N ALA A 1035 75.80 35.86 11.06
CA ALA A 1035 77.00 36.01 11.85
C ALA A 1035 76.61 36.58 13.24
N PRO A 1036 77.29 36.15 14.31
CA PRO A 1036 77.14 36.77 15.63
C PRO A 1036 77.38 38.29 15.55
N ASP A 1037 76.70 39.11 16.35
CA ASP A 1037 76.88 40.58 16.29
C ASP A 1037 78.19 41.05 16.96
N GLU A 1038 78.74 40.25 17.88
CA GLU A 1038 79.90 40.62 18.68
C GLU A 1038 80.94 39.50 18.77
N TYR A 1039 82.20 39.91 18.92
CA TYR A 1039 83.26 39.00 19.34
C TYR A 1039 82.99 38.56 20.77
N THR A 1040 82.86 37.26 21.02
CA THR A 1040 82.69 36.73 22.37
C THR A 1040 83.47 35.45 22.53
N LEU A 1041 84.24 35.36 23.62
CA LEU A 1041 84.75 34.07 24.10
C LEU A 1041 83.72 33.50 25.06
N TYR A 1042 83.34 32.23 24.91
CA TYR A 1042 82.44 31.58 25.84
C TYR A 1042 83.20 30.77 26.89
N GLN A 1043 82.54 30.49 28.01
CA GLN A 1043 83.07 29.59 29.02
C GLN A 1043 83.19 28.18 28.43
N ASN A 1044 84.35 27.54 28.58
CA ASN A 1044 84.57 26.18 28.10
C ASN A 1044 83.62 25.18 28.78
N TYR A 1045 83.21 24.15 28.06
CA TYR A 1045 82.36 23.09 28.60
C TYR A 1045 82.88 21.69 28.21
N PRO A 1046 82.97 20.74 29.15
CA PRO A 1046 82.75 20.91 30.60
C PRO A 1046 83.82 21.81 31.26
N ASN A 1047 83.52 22.41 32.43
CA ASN A 1047 84.48 23.09 33.31
C ASN A 1047 84.01 22.99 34.78
N PRO A 1048 84.72 22.26 35.68
CA PRO A 1048 86.00 21.58 35.48
C PRO A 1048 85.94 20.46 34.43
N PHE A 1049 87.08 20.11 33.82
CA PHE A 1049 87.16 19.11 32.74
C PHE A 1049 88.24 18.05 32.98
N ASN A 1050 88.13 16.89 32.32
CA ASN A 1050 89.10 15.78 32.37
C ASN A 1050 89.04 14.86 31.13
N PRO A 1051 90.14 14.65 30.39
CA PRO A 1051 91.22 15.59 30.17
C PRO A 1051 90.87 16.61 29.08
N SER A 1052 89.68 16.54 28.45
CA SER A 1052 89.29 17.40 27.32
C SER A 1052 88.11 18.33 27.62
N THR A 1053 88.11 19.49 26.97
CA THR A 1053 87.03 20.48 27.01
C THR A 1053 86.90 21.20 25.67
N THR A 1054 85.72 21.77 25.40
CA THR A 1054 85.47 22.56 24.20
C THR A 1054 85.38 24.04 24.56
N ILE A 1055 86.17 24.86 23.87
CA ILE A 1055 86.12 26.31 23.94
C ILE A 1055 85.32 26.81 22.74
N GLU A 1056 84.21 27.48 23.00
CA GLU A 1056 83.40 28.12 21.95
C GLU A 1056 83.70 29.62 21.91
N TYR A 1057 83.66 30.21 20.71
CA TYR A 1057 83.83 31.65 20.51
C TYR A 1057 83.05 32.11 19.28
N SER A 1058 82.57 33.35 19.30
CA SER A 1058 81.87 33.97 18.18
C SER A 1058 82.73 35.04 17.51
N LEU A 1059 82.66 35.08 16.18
CA LEU A 1059 83.32 36.08 15.34
C LEU A 1059 82.26 36.76 14.45
N PRO A 1060 82.04 38.08 14.56
CA PRO A 1060 81.09 38.81 13.71
C PRO A 1060 81.59 38.99 12.27
N GLU A 1061 82.90 39.01 12.07
CA GLU A 1061 83.56 39.12 10.78
C GLU A 1061 84.81 38.23 10.76
N LYS A 1062 85.31 37.89 9.56
CA LYS A 1062 86.54 37.13 9.39
C LYS A 1062 87.69 37.80 10.15
N ALA A 1063 88.43 37.05 10.96
CA ALA A 1063 89.50 37.58 11.80
C ALA A 1063 90.70 36.64 11.86
N GLU A 1064 91.90 37.20 12.04
CA GLU A 1064 93.06 36.43 12.47
C GLU A 1064 92.92 36.12 13.96
N VAL A 1065 92.72 34.84 14.29
CA VAL A 1065 92.44 34.38 15.65
C VAL A 1065 93.61 33.62 16.21
N ILE A 1066 94.04 34.02 17.41
CA ILE A 1066 94.99 33.30 18.25
C ILE A 1066 94.29 32.94 19.56
N ILE A 1067 94.15 31.64 19.86
CA ILE A 1067 93.70 31.17 21.18
C ILE A 1067 94.88 30.51 21.86
N SER A 1068 95.32 31.10 22.97
CA SER A 1068 96.47 30.62 23.75
C SER A 1068 96.03 30.21 25.15
N ILE A 1069 96.64 29.14 25.65
CA ILE A 1069 96.39 28.58 26.97
C ILE A 1069 97.62 28.80 27.82
N TYR A 1070 97.43 29.30 29.04
CA TYR A 1070 98.45 29.68 29.99
C TYR A 1070 98.24 28.97 31.34
N THR A 1071 99.32 28.78 32.09
CA THR A 1071 99.26 28.39 33.51
C THR A 1071 98.70 29.53 34.37
N ALA A 1072 98.30 29.25 35.61
CA ALA A 1072 97.78 30.27 36.54
C ALA A 1072 98.76 31.45 36.81
N ILE A 1073 100.06 31.27 36.58
CA ILE A 1073 101.09 32.30 36.73
C ILE A 1073 101.44 33.01 35.41
N GLY A 1074 100.77 32.67 34.30
CA GLY A 1074 100.92 33.33 33.00
C GLY A 1074 101.93 32.72 32.03
N GLU A 1075 102.45 31.52 32.31
CA GLU A 1075 103.35 30.82 31.38
C GLU A 1075 102.54 30.19 30.23
N LEU A 1076 102.94 30.42 28.98
CA LEU A 1076 102.26 29.87 27.79
C LEU A 1076 102.43 28.35 27.75
N VAL A 1077 101.32 27.62 27.79
CA VAL A 1077 101.28 26.16 27.69
C VAL A 1077 101.21 25.72 26.23
N THR A 1078 100.26 26.27 25.48
CA THR A 1078 100.08 25.96 24.05
C THR A 1078 99.21 27.01 23.36
N THR A 1079 99.26 27.04 22.04
CA THR A 1079 98.34 27.82 21.21
C THR A 1079 97.42 26.87 20.46
N LEU A 1080 96.12 26.96 20.72
CA LEU A 1080 95.08 26.05 20.25
C LEU A 1080 94.56 26.41 18.86
N VAL A 1081 94.47 27.70 18.57
CA VAL A 1081 94.08 28.24 17.25
C VAL A 1081 95.08 29.32 16.89
N ASN A 1082 95.58 29.32 15.65
CA ASN A 1082 96.45 30.35 15.12
C ASN A 1082 96.27 30.45 13.61
N GLY A 1083 95.44 31.40 13.17
CA GLY A 1083 95.26 31.71 11.75
C GLY A 1083 93.94 32.40 11.44
N SER A 1084 93.69 32.59 10.15
CA SER A 1084 92.47 33.21 9.61
C SER A 1084 91.24 32.34 9.83
N VAL A 1085 90.24 32.86 10.54
CA VAL A 1085 88.97 32.16 10.81
C VAL A 1085 87.81 33.00 10.30
N GLU A 1086 86.91 32.38 9.54
CA GLU A 1086 85.71 33.02 8.99
C GLU A 1086 84.68 33.39 10.08
N ALA A 1087 83.80 34.34 9.76
CA ALA A 1087 82.72 34.78 10.66
C ALA A 1087 81.81 33.60 11.05
N GLY A 1088 81.33 33.60 12.29
CA GLY A 1088 80.44 32.56 12.83
C GLY A 1088 80.74 32.15 14.26
N TYR A 1089 79.98 31.16 14.73
CA TYR A 1089 80.22 30.48 16.01
C TYR A 1089 81.21 29.32 15.80
N GLN A 1090 82.39 29.46 16.38
CA GLN A 1090 83.52 28.55 16.22
C GLN A 1090 83.76 27.75 17.50
N LYS A 1091 84.37 26.58 17.35
CA LYS A 1091 84.74 25.71 18.48
C LYS A 1091 86.17 25.22 18.34
N ALA A 1092 86.87 25.12 19.46
CA ALA A 1092 88.20 24.53 19.53
C ALA A 1092 88.28 23.58 20.73
N THR A 1093 88.73 22.35 20.49
CA THR A 1093 88.81 21.32 21.53
C THR A 1093 90.21 21.30 22.14
N PHE A 1094 90.30 21.51 23.45
CA PHE A 1094 91.57 21.41 24.18
C PHE A 1094 91.68 20.05 24.88
N ASN A 1095 92.78 19.33 24.65
CA ASN A 1095 93.11 18.10 25.35
C ASN A 1095 94.32 18.35 26.28
N ALA A 1096 94.09 18.28 27.58
CA ALA A 1096 95.06 18.56 28.63
C ALA A 1096 95.63 17.28 29.28
N SER A 1097 95.57 16.13 28.58
CA SER A 1097 96.02 14.84 29.13
C SER A 1097 97.48 14.85 29.61
N ALA A 1098 98.34 15.71 29.03
CA ALA A 1098 99.74 15.87 29.42
C ALA A 1098 100.00 16.89 30.56
N LEU A 1099 98.97 17.56 31.08
CA LEU A 1099 99.09 18.63 32.08
C LEU A 1099 98.66 18.16 33.48
N THR A 1100 99.11 18.82 34.55
CA THR A 1100 98.73 18.49 35.94
C THR A 1100 97.39 19.13 36.31
N SER A 1101 96.63 18.54 37.24
CA SER A 1101 95.42 19.17 37.79
C SER A 1101 95.71 20.59 38.28
N GLY A 1102 94.86 21.55 37.95
CA GLY A 1102 95.12 22.95 38.26
C GLY A 1102 94.22 23.93 37.51
N THR A 1103 94.42 25.21 37.82
CA THR A 1103 93.77 26.31 37.10
C THR A 1103 94.61 26.69 35.89
N TYR A 1104 93.97 26.77 34.73
CA TYR A 1104 94.53 27.28 33.49
C TYR A 1104 93.71 28.48 33.01
N ILE A 1105 94.35 29.33 32.22
CA ILE A 1105 93.72 30.52 31.64
C ILE A 1105 93.79 30.37 30.12
N TYR A 1106 92.70 30.58 29.42
CA TYR A 1106 92.70 30.66 27.97
C TYR A 1106 92.29 32.06 27.53
N GLN A 1107 93.02 32.59 26.56
CA GLN A 1107 92.82 33.92 26.02
C GLN A 1107 92.63 33.80 24.52
N ILE A 1108 91.61 34.50 24.01
CA ILE A 1108 91.45 34.74 22.58
C ILE A 1108 92.01 36.13 22.25
N LYS A 1109 92.71 36.22 21.13
CA LYS A 1109 93.02 37.48 20.44
C LYS A 1109 92.52 37.35 19.01
N ALA A 1110 91.51 38.12 18.64
CA ALA A 1110 90.97 38.18 17.29
C ALA A 1110 91.23 39.55 16.68
N VAL A 1111 91.84 39.61 15.50
CA VAL A 1111 92.16 40.85 14.79
C VAL A 1111 91.44 40.90 13.45
N SER A 1112 90.62 41.92 13.24
CA SER A 1112 89.98 42.19 11.94
C SER A 1112 89.86 43.69 11.68
N SER A 1113 90.10 44.10 10.44
CA SER A 1113 89.90 45.49 9.98
C SER A 1113 90.51 46.57 10.90
N GLY A 1114 91.68 46.31 11.48
CA GLY A 1114 92.39 47.22 12.39
C GLY A 1114 91.89 47.23 13.85
N ARG A 1115 90.83 46.46 14.18
CA ARG A 1115 90.31 46.28 15.54
C ARG A 1115 90.84 44.98 16.15
N THR A 1116 91.16 45.01 17.44
CA THR A 1116 91.64 43.84 18.19
C THR A 1116 90.69 43.55 19.34
N PHE A 1117 90.09 42.35 19.33
CA PHE A 1117 89.35 41.81 20.47
C PHE A 1117 90.26 40.89 21.27
N VAL A 1118 90.32 41.10 22.59
CA VAL A 1118 90.98 40.20 23.53
C VAL A 1118 90.03 39.90 24.67
N ASP A 1119 89.74 38.62 24.90
CA ASP A 1119 89.02 38.17 26.10
C ASP A 1119 89.76 36.97 26.71
N THR A 1120 89.65 36.84 28.02
CA THR A 1120 90.37 35.85 28.81
C THR A 1120 89.41 35.18 29.79
N LYS A 1121 89.43 33.84 29.81
CA LYS A 1121 88.62 33.06 30.75
C LYS A 1121 89.46 32.00 31.45
N LYS A 1122 88.94 31.56 32.59
CA LYS A 1122 89.56 30.57 33.46
C LYS A 1122 88.92 29.21 33.22
N MET A 1123 89.74 28.16 33.16
CA MET A 1123 89.31 26.76 33.16
C MET A 1123 90.04 25.96 34.25
N VAL A 1124 89.41 24.90 34.73
CA VAL A 1124 89.94 24.05 35.80
C VAL A 1124 90.05 22.62 35.29
N LEU A 1125 91.28 22.10 35.27
CA LEU A 1125 91.56 20.69 34.97
C LEU A 1125 91.58 19.92 36.29
N ILE A 1126 90.77 18.86 36.39
CA ILE A 1126 90.77 17.94 37.53
C ILE A 1126 91.05 16.54 36.98
N LYS A 1127 92.27 16.04 37.18
CA LYS A 1127 92.60 14.62 36.93
C LYS A 1127 92.17 13.74 38.08
#